data_AF-A0A7X8IN36-F1
#
_entry.id   AF-A0A7X8IN36-F1
#
_cell.length_a   1.000
_cell.length_b   1.000
_cell.length_c   1.000
_cell.angle_alpha   90.00
_cell.angle_beta   90.00
_cell.angle_gamma   90.00
#
_symmetry.space_group_name_H-M   'P 1'
#
loop_
_entity.id
_entity.type
_entity.pdbx_description
1 polymer ?
#
loop_
_entity_poly.entity_id
_entity_poly.type
_entity_poly.pdbx_seq_one_letter_code
_entity_poly.pdbx_strand_id
1 'polypeptide(L)'
;MKTVVLSGYYGFDNAGDEALLAAISSTLREYAPDLRIIVLSASPARTQQLYGEEAVSRVNPLVLVRTLRQADLLISGGGSLLQDVTSWRSILYYLGVVALARWLGTPVMFYAQGIGPIQRPWARRLTRIIANRVQLITLRDEDSRRELQLMGVTQPPILVTADPVLGMSRTGKQTLKRPWPGSVWPEFAEDLEAPEDEKGDRVNLKTLEGPLKREGQPKRVGFALRNWKDLSGYKIAVASAADYLAEQGWEIVFIPLQYPEDLTAACEAATKMHNTYTLMEGRSTVAEVIQEIARLDLLIGMRLHSLIFAATLGVPLLGISYDPKVTAFLEQLGEKPVGNVENLTPEQLTQGIQAFIQRLPEARSHLRQKTTELAELARNNAQMALELISPATAPPPHVQILGAKIDRLDLPQTLERIADFIVSGRTHHVLTLNAEILDQAASNPTLLELINKADLVTPDGSGIVWASHYLGDPVPERVTGIDLVLALVPLAAAQKWKLFFLGGAPGVAETAAQKLTEQFPKLSIVGTHHGYFKPDSEEELKVLEMIRQSEPDLLCVALGAPRQEFWIRQQIEKGSYSVPVSIGVGGSLDVIAGKVQRAPAWMRRFHLEWLGRLLREPWRWRRMLALPRFVLKVLRQGRVRSEE
;
A
#
# COMPACT_ATOMS: atom_id res chain seq x y z
N MET A 1 4.25 -17.74 -2.85
CA MET A 1 4.50 -17.22 -1.50
C MET A 1 4.73 -15.72 -1.62
N LYS A 2 3.98 -14.90 -0.87
CA LYS A 2 4.13 -13.44 -0.91
C LYS A 2 5.39 -13.04 -0.13
N THR A 3 6.12 -12.05 -0.64
CA THR A 3 7.40 -11.60 -0.07
C THR A 3 7.32 -10.14 0.37
N VAL A 4 7.60 -9.87 1.64
CA VAL A 4 7.68 -8.52 2.21
C VAL A 4 9.11 -8.21 2.61
N VAL A 5 9.60 -7.02 2.24
CA VAL A 5 10.92 -6.54 2.63
C VAL A 5 10.76 -5.50 3.73
N LEU A 6 11.50 -5.66 4.84
CA LEU A 6 11.54 -4.72 5.95
C LEU A 6 12.80 -3.84 5.87
N SER A 7 12.61 -2.53 5.88
CA SER A 7 13.67 -1.52 5.89
C SER A 7 13.58 -0.66 7.16
N GLY A 8 14.60 -0.75 8.01
CA GLY A 8 14.72 0.01 9.25
C GLY A 8 16.15 0.11 9.75
N TYR A 9 16.35 0.58 10.98
CA TYR A 9 17.67 0.67 11.63
C TYR A 9 18.04 -0.65 12.31
N TYR A 10 18.04 -1.75 11.56
CA TYR A 10 18.25 -3.11 12.06
C TYR A 10 19.70 -3.59 11.90
N GLY A 11 20.17 -4.41 12.83
CA GLY A 11 21.52 -4.99 12.84
C GLY A 11 22.59 -4.08 13.46
N PHE A 12 22.19 -3.07 14.24
CA PHE A 12 23.06 -2.08 14.90
C PHE A 12 23.08 -2.21 16.44
N ASP A 13 22.48 -3.27 17.00
CA ASP A 13 22.41 -3.50 18.45
C ASP A 13 21.64 -2.44 19.26
N ASN A 14 20.72 -1.72 18.60
CA ASN A 14 19.81 -0.80 19.29
C ASN A 14 18.57 -1.55 19.76
N ALA A 15 18.45 -1.80 21.06
CA ALA A 15 17.35 -2.57 21.65
C ALA A 15 15.94 -2.06 21.24
N GLY A 16 15.77 -0.77 20.99
CA GLY A 16 14.50 -0.22 20.52
C GLY A 16 14.16 -0.63 19.09
N ASP A 17 15.08 -0.38 18.15
CA ASP A 17 14.87 -0.72 16.73
C ASP A 17 14.82 -2.25 16.50
N GLU A 18 15.59 -3.01 17.28
CA GLU A 18 15.55 -4.46 17.29
C GLU A 18 14.21 -5.01 17.84
N ALA A 19 13.60 -4.34 18.83
CA ALA A 19 12.25 -4.68 19.29
C ALA A 19 11.18 -4.37 18.23
N LEU A 20 11.34 -3.26 17.50
CA LEU A 20 10.44 -2.92 16.40
C LEU A 20 10.45 -3.97 15.29
N LEU A 21 11.63 -4.50 14.95
CA LEU A 21 11.73 -5.61 14.00
C LEU A 21 10.96 -6.84 14.48
N ALA A 22 11.16 -7.23 15.74
CA ALA A 22 10.47 -8.36 16.34
C ALA A 22 8.94 -8.14 16.38
N ALA A 23 8.49 -6.90 16.62
CA ALA A 23 7.07 -6.56 16.71
C ALA A 23 6.38 -6.65 15.35
N ILE A 24 6.99 -6.03 14.33
CA ILE A 24 6.46 -6.03 12.97
C ILE A 24 6.43 -7.45 12.41
N SER A 25 7.53 -8.20 12.54
CA SER A 25 7.62 -9.58 12.03
C SER A 25 6.63 -10.53 12.71
N SER A 26 6.52 -10.49 14.04
CA SER A 26 5.57 -11.34 14.78
C SER A 26 4.11 -11.03 14.42
N THR A 27 3.74 -9.76 14.36
CA THR A 27 2.37 -9.36 14.04
C THR A 27 2.00 -9.73 12.60
N LEU A 28 2.91 -9.53 11.64
CA LEU A 28 2.69 -9.96 10.25
C LEU A 28 2.53 -11.49 10.14
N ARG A 29 3.35 -12.27 10.84
CA ARG A 29 3.25 -13.74 10.87
C ARG A 29 1.97 -14.24 11.54
N GLU A 30 1.45 -13.50 12.51
CA GLU A 30 0.19 -13.86 13.18
C GLU A 30 -0.99 -13.83 12.19
N TYR A 31 -1.03 -12.81 11.31
CA TYR A 31 -2.06 -12.68 10.29
C TYR A 31 -1.75 -13.45 8.99
N ALA A 32 -0.49 -13.68 8.68
CA ALA A 32 -0.04 -14.40 7.48
C ALA A 32 1.15 -15.34 7.79
N PRO A 33 0.90 -16.58 8.27
CA PRO A 33 1.94 -17.51 8.68
C PRO A 33 2.94 -17.90 7.58
N ASP A 34 2.46 -17.95 6.33
CA ASP A 34 3.24 -18.32 5.14
C ASP A 34 3.91 -17.11 4.46
N LEU A 35 3.94 -15.94 5.11
CA LEU A 35 4.59 -14.76 4.56
C LEU A 35 6.11 -14.90 4.58
N ARG A 36 6.78 -14.66 3.45
CA ARG A 36 8.24 -14.57 3.42
C ARG A 36 8.66 -13.15 3.80
N ILE A 37 9.42 -13.01 4.89
CA ILE A 37 9.92 -11.72 5.37
C ILE A 37 11.44 -11.65 5.14
N ILE A 38 11.89 -10.60 4.46
CA ILE A 38 13.32 -10.33 4.22
C ILE A 38 13.70 -9.00 4.89
N VAL A 39 14.71 -9.00 5.75
CA VAL A 39 15.14 -7.84 6.52
C VAL A 39 16.40 -7.22 5.92
N LEU A 40 16.37 -5.91 5.64
CA LEU A 40 17.57 -5.15 5.29
C LEU A 40 18.36 -4.83 6.56
N SER A 41 19.47 -5.54 6.78
CA SER A 41 20.25 -5.47 8.03
C SER A 41 21.69 -4.98 7.79
N ALA A 42 22.25 -4.29 8.78
CA ALA A 42 23.68 -4.01 8.85
C ALA A 42 24.52 -5.26 9.17
N SER A 43 23.92 -6.23 9.88
CA SER A 43 24.55 -7.49 10.30
C SER A 43 23.64 -8.69 9.97
N PRO A 44 23.53 -9.11 8.69
CA PRO A 44 22.53 -10.08 8.26
C PRO A 44 22.56 -11.43 8.99
N ALA A 45 23.75 -12.02 9.15
CA ALA A 45 23.91 -13.32 9.83
C ALA A 45 23.35 -13.28 11.27
N ARG A 46 23.60 -12.19 11.99
CA ARG A 46 23.15 -12.00 13.37
C ARG A 46 21.65 -11.75 13.45
N THR A 47 21.11 -10.90 12.58
CA THR A 47 19.67 -10.65 12.50
C THR A 47 18.91 -11.95 12.22
N GLN A 48 19.40 -12.76 11.29
CA GLN A 48 18.80 -14.06 10.99
C GLN A 48 18.89 -15.04 12.17
N GLN A 49 20.00 -15.06 12.91
CA GLN A 49 20.16 -15.92 14.09
C GLN A 49 19.21 -15.53 15.23
N LEU A 50 19.01 -14.23 15.48
CA LEU A 50 18.21 -13.71 16.59
C LEU A 50 16.71 -13.83 16.32
N TYR A 51 16.26 -13.47 15.11
CA TYR A 51 14.83 -13.36 14.78
C TYR A 51 14.31 -14.51 13.92
N GLY A 52 15.19 -15.31 13.32
CA GLY A 52 14.82 -16.39 12.40
C GLY A 52 14.34 -15.92 11.02
N GLU A 53 14.32 -14.61 10.78
CA GLU A 53 13.94 -14.02 9.49
C GLU A 53 15.11 -14.02 8.50
N GLU A 54 14.82 -14.16 7.21
CA GLU A 54 15.84 -14.00 6.18
C GLU A 54 16.37 -12.57 6.22
N ALA A 55 17.69 -12.39 6.25
CA ALA A 55 18.30 -11.07 6.32
C ALA A 55 19.35 -10.91 5.22
N VAL A 56 19.39 -9.72 4.63
CA VAL A 56 20.33 -9.38 3.56
C VAL A 56 21.04 -8.07 3.84
N SER A 57 22.21 -7.88 3.21
CA SER A 57 23.00 -6.66 3.39
C SER A 57 22.23 -5.44 2.91
N ARG A 58 22.11 -4.45 3.81
CA ARG A 58 21.47 -3.15 3.53
C ARG A 58 22.32 -2.22 2.66
N VAL A 59 23.62 -2.48 2.49
CA VAL A 59 24.55 -1.57 1.79
C VAL A 59 24.93 -2.05 0.39
N ASN A 60 24.69 -3.33 0.05
CA ASN A 60 25.05 -3.88 -1.24
C ASN A 60 23.97 -3.55 -2.30
N PRO A 61 24.26 -2.71 -3.32
CA PRO A 61 23.25 -2.26 -4.27
C PRO A 61 22.65 -3.39 -5.13
N LEU A 62 23.45 -4.39 -5.52
CA LEU A 62 22.97 -5.51 -6.33
C LEU A 62 21.98 -6.38 -5.55
N VAL A 63 22.30 -6.61 -4.27
CA VAL A 63 21.42 -7.35 -3.35
C VAL A 63 20.13 -6.57 -3.11
N LEU A 64 20.20 -5.26 -2.89
CA LEU A 64 19.02 -4.41 -2.73
C LEU A 64 18.09 -4.46 -3.96
N VAL A 65 18.64 -4.26 -5.16
CA VAL A 65 17.85 -4.28 -6.41
C VAL A 65 17.18 -5.64 -6.61
N ARG A 66 17.93 -6.73 -6.42
CA ARG A 66 17.40 -8.10 -6.57
C ARG A 66 16.29 -8.38 -5.55
N THR A 67 16.50 -7.99 -4.30
CA THR A 67 15.57 -8.23 -3.20
C THR A 67 14.28 -7.44 -3.41
N LEU A 68 14.37 -6.14 -3.72
CA LEU A 68 13.20 -5.28 -3.94
C LEU A 68 12.41 -5.70 -5.18
N ARG A 69 13.07 -6.10 -6.27
CA ARG A 69 12.40 -6.56 -7.50
C ARG A 69 11.58 -7.84 -7.29
N GLN A 70 11.94 -8.68 -6.32
CA GLN A 70 11.24 -9.92 -5.97
C GLN A 70 10.18 -9.72 -4.88
N ALA A 71 10.10 -8.53 -4.29
CA ALA A 71 9.18 -8.24 -3.20
C ALA A 71 7.80 -7.83 -3.74
N ASP A 72 6.75 -8.27 -3.04
CA ASP A 72 5.38 -7.79 -3.25
C ASP A 72 5.13 -6.46 -2.53
N LEU A 73 5.88 -6.16 -1.46
CA LEU A 73 5.80 -4.89 -0.72
C LEU A 73 7.12 -4.60 0.01
N LEU A 74 7.52 -3.33 0.00
CA LEU A 74 8.50 -2.78 0.91
C LEU A 74 7.79 -2.08 2.07
N ILE A 75 8.07 -2.52 3.29
CA ILE A 75 7.73 -1.81 4.52
C ILE A 75 8.96 -1.01 4.96
N SER A 76 8.82 0.32 4.97
CA SER A 76 9.83 1.25 5.47
C SER A 76 9.33 1.83 6.79
N GLY A 77 9.91 1.48 7.93
CA GLY A 77 9.40 2.03 9.19
C GLY A 77 9.77 1.28 10.46
N GLY A 78 8.93 1.49 11.47
CA GLY A 78 9.09 1.07 12.87
C GLY A 78 9.62 2.18 13.77
N GLY A 79 10.52 3.04 13.30
CA GLY A 79 11.19 4.06 14.15
C GLY A 79 11.22 5.46 13.54
N SER A 80 12.03 6.35 14.12
CA SER A 80 12.27 7.72 13.60
C SER A 80 13.30 7.76 12.47
N LEU A 81 13.04 7.06 11.36
CA LEU A 81 14.04 6.92 10.29
C LEU A 81 14.20 8.18 9.43
N LEU A 82 13.16 9.02 9.33
CA LEU A 82 13.16 10.24 8.53
C LEU A 82 13.38 11.47 9.43
N GLN A 83 14.62 11.67 9.83
CA GLN A 83 15.10 12.83 10.58
C GLN A 83 16.51 13.17 10.12
N ASP A 84 16.94 14.42 10.26
CA ASP A 84 18.29 14.87 9.87
C ASP A 84 19.13 15.40 11.04
N VAL A 85 18.65 15.24 12.27
CA VAL A 85 19.34 15.62 13.52
C VAL A 85 20.53 14.69 13.81
N THR A 86 20.35 13.38 13.65
CA THR A 86 21.40 12.39 13.95
C THR A 86 22.41 12.25 12.80
N SER A 87 21.93 12.27 11.55
CA SER A 87 22.77 12.35 10.36
C SER A 87 21.95 12.62 9.10
N TRP A 88 22.41 13.55 8.27
CA TRP A 88 21.83 13.78 6.94
C TRP A 88 22.04 12.61 5.97
N ARG A 89 22.99 11.69 6.25
CA ARG A 89 23.21 10.51 5.41
C ARG A 89 22.10 9.47 5.57
N SER A 90 21.55 9.37 6.78
CA SER A 90 20.47 8.43 7.10
C SER A 90 19.22 8.70 6.28
N ILE A 91 18.82 9.98 6.18
CA ILE A 91 17.62 10.34 5.41
C ILE A 91 17.79 10.03 3.92
N LEU A 92 18.98 10.29 3.35
CA LEU A 92 19.28 9.95 1.96
C LEU A 92 19.23 8.44 1.71
N TYR A 93 19.77 7.65 2.63
CA TYR A 93 19.73 6.19 2.52
C TYR A 93 18.28 5.68 2.49
N TYR A 94 17.47 6.01 3.49
CA TYR A 94 16.11 5.48 3.59
C TYR A 94 15.21 5.96 2.45
N LEU A 95 15.28 7.25 2.10
CA LEU A 95 14.58 7.77 0.94
C LEU A 95 15.07 7.14 -0.37
N GLY A 96 16.37 6.84 -0.47
CA GLY A 96 16.94 6.13 -1.62
C GLY A 96 16.39 4.73 -1.80
N VAL A 97 16.27 3.95 -0.72
CA VAL A 97 15.66 2.60 -0.74
C VAL A 97 14.20 2.67 -1.17
N VAL A 98 13.44 3.63 -0.63
CA VAL A 98 12.03 3.85 -1.01
C VAL A 98 11.92 4.25 -2.48
N ALA A 99 12.74 5.21 -2.95
CA ALA A 99 12.75 5.64 -4.33
C ALA A 99 13.11 4.50 -5.28
N LEU A 100 14.08 3.65 -4.91
CA LEU A 100 14.48 2.48 -5.67
C LEU A 100 13.34 1.46 -5.78
N ALA A 101 12.66 1.15 -4.68
CA ALA A 101 11.51 0.25 -4.68
C ALA A 101 10.39 0.77 -5.60
N ARG A 102 10.07 2.06 -5.51
CA ARG A 102 9.07 2.68 -6.40
C ARG A 102 9.48 2.66 -7.87
N TRP A 103 10.76 2.86 -8.16
CA TRP A 103 11.29 2.77 -9.53
C TRP A 103 11.21 1.34 -10.10
N LEU A 104 11.40 0.32 -9.25
CA LEU A 104 11.27 -1.10 -9.62
C LEU A 104 9.81 -1.58 -9.71
N GLY A 105 8.83 -0.72 -9.42
CA GLY A 105 7.41 -1.06 -9.41
C GLY A 105 6.91 -1.69 -8.11
N THR A 106 7.78 -1.89 -7.13
CA THR A 106 7.41 -2.45 -5.82
C THR A 106 6.55 -1.43 -5.04
N PRO A 107 5.37 -1.84 -4.53
CA PRO A 107 4.61 -1.05 -3.58
C PRO A 107 5.41 -0.73 -2.31
N VAL A 108 5.17 0.43 -1.72
CA VAL A 108 5.83 0.87 -0.49
C VAL A 108 4.80 1.35 0.53
N MET A 109 4.95 0.91 1.77
CA MET A 109 4.23 1.42 2.94
C MET A 109 5.21 2.04 3.94
N PHE A 110 4.88 3.23 4.43
CA PHE A 110 5.51 3.73 5.66
C PHE A 110 4.76 3.15 6.86
N TYR A 111 5.47 2.45 7.75
CA TYR A 111 4.88 1.66 8.83
C TYR A 111 5.14 2.27 10.19
N ALA A 112 4.09 2.80 10.83
CA ALA A 112 4.11 3.47 12.13
C ALA A 112 5.32 4.40 12.32
N GLN A 113 5.67 5.16 11.28
CA GLN A 113 6.94 5.84 11.22
C GLN A 113 6.89 7.17 11.98
N GLY A 114 7.92 7.45 12.78
CA GLY A 114 8.12 8.78 13.36
C GLY A 114 8.80 9.71 12.36
N ILE A 115 8.25 10.89 12.14
CA ILE A 115 8.77 11.87 11.18
C ILE A 115 9.36 13.07 11.92
N GLY A 116 10.61 13.36 11.62
CA GLY A 116 11.26 14.61 11.99
C GLY A 116 11.98 14.63 13.36
N PRO A 117 12.53 15.81 13.70
CA PRO A 117 12.49 17.02 12.87
C PRO A 117 13.39 16.90 11.62
N ILE A 118 12.93 17.47 10.49
CA ILE A 118 13.71 17.59 9.24
C ILE A 118 14.00 19.08 9.01
N GLN A 119 15.20 19.52 9.39
CA GLN A 119 15.59 20.92 9.36
C GLN A 119 16.00 21.40 7.96
N ARG A 120 16.61 20.53 7.15
CA ARG A 120 17.19 20.91 5.85
C ARG A 120 16.12 21.07 4.75
N PRO A 121 16.05 22.21 4.06
CA PRO A 121 15.03 22.45 3.02
C PRO A 121 15.04 21.43 1.87
N TRP A 122 16.22 21.00 1.43
CA TRP A 122 16.35 19.98 0.37
C TRP A 122 15.83 18.61 0.84
N ALA A 123 16.05 18.27 2.11
CA ALA A 123 15.62 17.00 2.70
C ALA A 123 14.09 16.96 2.83
N ARG A 124 13.47 18.09 3.21
CA ARG A 124 12.02 18.27 3.19
C ARG A 124 11.44 18.12 1.78
N ARG A 125 12.06 18.75 0.78
CA ARG A 125 11.63 18.65 -0.63
C ARG A 125 11.73 17.21 -1.15
N LEU A 126 12.82 16.52 -0.85
CA LEU A 126 13.02 15.14 -1.27
C LEU A 126 12.00 14.20 -0.60
N THR A 127 11.78 14.37 0.71
CA THR A 127 10.76 13.65 1.47
C THR A 127 9.38 13.87 0.87
N ARG A 128 8.99 15.12 0.56
CA ARG A 128 7.73 15.44 -0.11
C ARG A 128 7.56 14.67 -1.43
N ILE A 129 8.57 14.69 -2.30
CA ILE A 129 8.49 14.06 -3.63
C ILE A 129 8.31 12.54 -3.51
N ILE A 130 9.06 11.92 -2.60
CA ILE A 130 9.09 10.46 -2.46
C ILE A 130 7.87 9.96 -1.68
N ALA A 131 7.52 10.61 -0.57
CA ALA A 131 6.36 10.24 0.25
C ALA A 131 5.05 10.37 -0.54
N ASN A 132 4.89 11.36 -1.43
CA ASN A 132 3.71 11.44 -2.29
C ASN A 132 3.59 10.30 -3.33
N ARG A 133 4.58 9.42 -3.45
CA ARG A 133 4.58 8.31 -4.41
C ARG A 133 4.36 6.95 -3.77
N VAL A 134 4.35 6.84 -2.44
CA VAL A 134 4.11 5.57 -1.74
C VAL A 134 2.62 5.21 -1.72
N GLN A 135 2.27 3.98 -1.37
CA GLN A 135 0.89 3.49 -1.38
C GLN A 135 0.11 3.88 -0.13
N LEU A 136 0.78 3.85 1.03
CA LEU A 136 0.17 4.10 2.33
C LEU A 136 1.21 4.66 3.29
N ILE A 137 0.79 5.61 4.13
CA ILE A 137 1.60 6.13 5.23
C ILE A 137 0.85 5.92 6.54
N THR A 138 1.46 5.16 7.44
CA THR A 138 1.03 5.07 8.84
C THR A 138 2.08 5.70 9.73
N LEU A 139 1.61 6.48 10.69
CA LEU A 139 2.43 7.25 11.62
C LEU A 139 2.10 6.81 13.04
N ARG A 140 3.04 6.96 13.96
CA ARG A 140 2.82 6.59 15.36
C ARG A 140 2.35 7.73 16.26
N ASP A 141 2.37 8.97 15.76
CA ASP A 141 2.04 10.18 16.51
C ASP A 141 1.52 11.31 15.59
N GLU A 142 0.74 12.23 16.16
CA GLU A 142 0.10 13.32 15.43
C GLU A 142 1.11 14.40 14.99
N ASP A 143 2.21 14.58 15.71
CA ASP A 143 3.26 15.54 15.34
C ASP A 143 3.94 15.13 14.04
N SER A 144 4.20 13.84 13.85
CA SER A 144 4.70 13.28 12.59
C SER A 144 3.74 13.57 11.43
N ARG A 145 2.42 13.55 11.68
CA ARG A 145 1.40 13.84 10.67
C ARG A 145 1.44 15.31 10.27
N ARG A 146 1.46 16.20 11.25
CA ARG A 146 1.57 17.65 11.04
C ARG A 146 2.82 17.99 10.24
N GLU A 147 3.95 17.36 10.57
CA GLU A 147 5.22 17.60 9.89
C GLU A 147 5.18 17.17 8.41
N LEU A 148 4.56 16.03 8.07
CA LEU A 148 4.33 15.62 6.68
C LEU A 148 3.36 16.55 5.93
N GLN A 149 2.28 16.98 6.59
CA GLN A 149 1.32 17.94 6.02
C GLN A 149 1.98 19.28 5.72
N LEU A 150 2.83 19.78 6.62
CA LEU A 150 3.62 21.00 6.43
C LEU A 150 4.62 20.88 5.27
N MET A 151 5.13 19.69 4.98
CA MET A 151 5.93 19.41 3.76
C MET A 151 5.06 19.30 2.49
N GLY A 152 3.74 19.16 2.64
CA GLY A 152 2.74 18.97 1.59
C GLY A 152 2.78 17.59 0.96
N VAL A 153 2.83 16.57 1.81
CA VAL A 153 2.45 15.20 1.47
C VAL A 153 0.93 15.08 1.58
N THR A 154 0.26 14.85 0.45
CA THR A 154 -1.22 14.89 0.36
C THR A 154 -1.81 13.77 -0.48
N GLN A 155 -1.00 13.03 -1.24
CA GLN A 155 -1.48 12.02 -2.19
C GLN A 155 -1.81 10.66 -1.55
N PRO A 156 -0.91 10.00 -0.80
CA PRO A 156 -1.23 8.72 -0.17
C PRO A 156 -2.19 8.93 1.01
N PRO A 157 -2.99 7.91 1.38
CA PRO A 157 -3.67 7.89 2.66
C PRO A 157 -2.64 8.01 3.80
N ILE A 158 -2.91 8.91 4.75
CA ILE A 158 -2.08 9.14 5.94
C ILE A 158 -2.93 8.86 7.18
N LEU A 159 -2.53 7.85 7.95
CA LEU A 159 -3.22 7.41 9.16
C LEU A 159 -2.29 7.50 10.36
N VAL A 160 -2.81 7.96 11.49
CA VAL A 160 -2.11 7.90 12.78
C VAL A 160 -2.57 6.65 13.51
N THR A 161 -1.60 5.86 13.94
CA THR A 161 -1.75 4.56 14.60
C THR A 161 -0.97 4.60 15.91
N ALA A 162 -0.25 3.54 16.25
CA ALA A 162 0.60 3.48 17.44
C ALA A 162 1.91 2.76 17.12
N ASP A 163 2.86 2.84 18.05
CA ASP A 163 4.15 2.17 17.93
C ASP A 163 3.97 0.63 17.83
N PRO A 164 4.62 -0.05 16.88
CA PRO A 164 4.43 -1.49 16.65
C PRO A 164 4.69 -2.36 17.87
N VAL A 165 5.59 -1.94 18.77
CA VAL A 165 5.91 -2.71 19.99
C VAL A 165 4.68 -2.89 20.87
N LEU A 166 3.75 -1.93 20.90
CA LEU A 166 2.51 -2.02 21.69
C LEU A 166 1.59 -3.13 21.16
N GLY A 167 1.68 -3.48 19.89
CA GLY A 167 0.87 -4.53 19.25
C GLY A 167 1.39 -5.95 19.47
N MET A 168 2.57 -6.11 20.08
CA MET A 168 3.15 -7.42 20.39
C MET A 168 2.20 -8.21 21.32
N SER A 169 1.79 -9.39 20.89
CA SER A 169 0.94 -10.26 21.71
C SER A 169 1.69 -10.69 22.99
N ARG A 170 1.04 -10.49 24.15
CA ARG A 170 1.52 -10.97 25.46
C ARG A 170 1.72 -12.48 25.52
N THR A 171 1.08 -13.23 24.62
CA THR A 171 1.13 -14.70 24.51
C THR A 171 1.91 -15.19 23.29
N GLY A 172 2.54 -14.27 22.55
CA GLY A 172 3.24 -14.57 21.30
C GLY A 172 4.37 -15.58 21.50
N LYS A 173 4.26 -16.73 20.83
CA LYS A 173 5.34 -17.71 20.68
C LYS A 173 6.48 -17.08 19.87
N GLN A 174 7.31 -16.24 20.47
CA GLN A 174 8.68 -16.08 20.01
C GLN A 174 9.60 -16.86 20.95
N THR A 175 10.56 -17.57 20.40
CA THR A 175 11.59 -18.25 21.18
C THR A 175 12.87 -17.53 20.77
N LEU A 176 13.23 -16.47 21.48
CA LEU A 176 14.49 -15.77 21.22
C LEU A 176 15.61 -16.71 21.67
N LYS A 177 16.46 -17.15 20.75
CA LYS A 177 17.57 -18.04 21.08
C LYS A 177 18.60 -17.27 21.92
N ARG A 178 19.08 -17.88 23.00
CA ARG A 178 20.24 -17.38 23.77
C ARG A 178 21.44 -17.23 22.82
N PRO A 179 22.25 -16.16 22.92
CA PRO A 179 23.55 -16.13 22.25
C PRO A 179 24.52 -17.13 22.89
N TRP A 180 25.52 -17.52 22.10
CA TRP A 180 26.65 -18.40 22.43
C TRP A 180 27.31 -18.06 23.77
N PRO A 181 27.62 -19.04 24.65
CA PRO A 181 28.44 -18.79 25.83
C PRO A 181 29.89 -18.61 25.37
N GLY A 182 30.34 -17.36 25.29
CA GLY A 182 31.70 -17.05 24.85
C GLY A 182 31.83 -15.72 24.11
N SER A 183 31.30 -14.64 24.68
CA SER A 183 31.64 -13.28 24.21
C SER A 183 32.96 -12.81 24.83
N VAL A 184 34.03 -13.56 24.59
CA VAL A 184 35.41 -13.09 24.74
C VAL A 184 35.93 -12.89 23.31
N TRP A 185 36.27 -11.65 22.97
CA TRP A 185 36.91 -11.33 21.69
C TRP A 185 38.33 -11.91 21.69
N PRO A 186 38.79 -12.62 20.65
CA PRO A 186 40.21 -12.84 20.48
C PRO A 186 40.81 -11.65 19.73
N GLU A 187 41.64 -10.88 20.41
CA GLU A 187 42.74 -10.19 19.71
C GLU A 187 43.85 -11.18 19.28
N PHE A 188 43.80 -12.44 19.72
CA PHE A 188 44.61 -13.55 19.20
C PHE A 188 43.83 -14.86 19.33
N ALA A 189 43.53 -15.52 18.21
CA ALA A 189 43.15 -16.94 18.14
C ALA A 189 43.36 -17.44 16.70
N GLU A 190 44.63 -17.67 16.35
CA GLU A 190 44.95 -18.78 15.47
C GLU A 190 44.69 -20.07 16.27
N ASP A 191 44.07 -21.04 15.60
CA ASP A 191 43.89 -22.43 16.01
C ASP A 191 43.13 -22.70 17.32
N LEU A 192 41.81 -22.91 17.23
CA LEU A 192 41.08 -23.78 18.17
C LEU A 192 39.79 -24.31 17.49
N GLU A 193 39.75 -25.63 17.29
CA GLU A 193 38.57 -26.37 16.83
C GLU A 193 37.41 -26.23 17.82
N ALA A 194 36.18 -26.17 17.29
CA ALA A 194 34.96 -26.01 18.06
C ALA A 194 34.70 -27.22 18.99
N PRO A 195 34.25 -27.02 20.25
CA PRO A 195 33.71 -28.12 21.03
C PRO A 195 32.30 -28.46 20.54
N GLU A 196 32.09 -29.75 20.25
CA GLU A 196 30.78 -30.35 20.07
C GLU A 196 30.00 -30.38 21.39
N ASP A 197 28.70 -30.14 21.27
CA ASP A 197 27.62 -30.52 22.18
C ASP A 197 27.73 -30.14 23.66
N GLU A 198 26.97 -29.11 24.05
CA GLU A 198 26.17 -29.19 25.27
C GLU A 198 24.87 -28.40 25.14
N LYS A 199 23.76 -29.12 25.34
CA LYS A 199 22.34 -28.73 25.30
C LYS A 199 22.07 -27.22 25.43
N GLY A 200 21.77 -26.59 24.30
CA GLY A 200 21.28 -25.21 24.24
C GLY A 200 19.93 -25.05 24.95
N ASP A 201 19.97 -24.48 26.15
CA ASP A 201 18.77 -24.06 26.88
C ASP A 201 18.03 -22.97 26.11
N ARG A 202 16.78 -23.29 25.73
CA ARG A 202 15.87 -22.45 24.95
C ARG A 202 15.17 -21.45 25.86
N VAL A 203 15.23 -20.14 25.57
CA VAL A 203 14.39 -19.15 26.27
C VAL A 203 12.98 -19.20 25.68
N ASN A 204 12.06 -19.82 26.41
CA ASN A 204 10.67 -20.00 26.02
C ASN A 204 9.85 -18.77 26.46
N LEU A 205 9.45 -17.86 25.56
CA LEU A 205 8.58 -16.71 25.91
C LEU A 205 7.12 -17.13 26.23
N LYS A 206 6.84 -18.42 26.45
CA LYS A 206 5.50 -18.95 26.73
C LYS A 206 4.91 -18.55 28.10
N THR A 207 5.64 -17.82 28.94
CA THR A 207 5.24 -17.49 30.31
C THR A 207 5.62 -16.05 30.70
N LEU A 208 5.21 -15.06 29.90
CA LEU A 208 5.13 -13.66 30.38
C LEU A 208 3.68 -13.35 30.78
N GLU A 209 3.14 -14.13 31.72
CA GLU A 209 1.87 -13.81 32.38
C GLU A 209 2.11 -12.72 33.43
N GLY A 210 1.83 -11.47 33.07
CA GLY A 210 1.82 -10.34 34.01
C GLY A 210 3.16 -10.07 34.69
N PRO A 211 3.19 -9.16 35.69
CA PRO A 211 4.40 -8.97 36.48
C PRO A 211 4.75 -10.28 37.18
N LEU A 212 5.98 -10.75 37.00
CA LEU A 212 6.54 -11.98 37.59
C LEU A 212 6.67 -11.81 39.11
N LYS A 213 5.55 -11.81 39.83
CA LYS A 213 5.50 -11.55 41.27
C LYS A 213 5.72 -12.82 42.07
N ARG A 214 6.50 -12.69 43.14
CA ARG A 214 6.55 -13.64 44.26
C ARG A 214 6.00 -12.94 45.49
N GLU A 215 5.00 -13.52 46.15
CA GLU A 215 4.49 -12.98 47.42
C GLU A 215 5.62 -12.84 48.44
N GLY A 216 5.70 -11.69 49.12
CA GLY A 216 6.71 -11.43 50.16
C GLY A 216 8.01 -10.77 49.72
N GLN A 217 8.18 -10.39 48.45
CA GLN A 217 9.36 -9.62 47.98
C GLN A 217 9.14 -8.10 48.04
N PRO A 218 10.21 -7.28 48.23
CA PRO A 218 10.13 -5.82 48.19
C PRO A 218 9.68 -5.33 46.81
N LYS A 219 9.00 -4.17 46.77
CA LYS A 219 8.59 -3.56 45.50
C LYS A 219 9.82 -3.10 44.74
N ARG A 220 9.84 -3.27 43.41
CA ARG A 220 10.99 -2.87 42.57
C ARG A 220 10.66 -1.64 41.74
N VAL A 221 11.58 -0.68 41.68
CA VAL A 221 11.51 0.49 40.80
C VAL A 221 12.69 0.50 39.83
N GLY A 222 12.40 0.68 38.54
CA GLY A 222 13.40 0.75 37.50
C GLY A 222 13.66 2.18 37.04
N PHE A 223 14.93 2.53 36.80
CA PHE A 223 15.37 3.80 36.23
C PHE A 223 16.02 3.58 34.86
N ALA A 224 15.48 4.22 33.82
CA ALA A 224 16.00 4.14 32.46
C ALA A 224 16.48 5.51 31.95
N LEU A 225 17.79 5.73 32.04
CA LEU A 225 18.45 7.03 31.84
C LEU A 225 19.24 7.10 30.53
N ARG A 226 19.57 8.32 30.11
CA ARG A 226 20.42 8.61 28.94
C ARG A 226 21.26 9.85 29.16
N ASN A 227 22.53 9.82 28.78
CA ASN A 227 23.34 11.04 28.69
C ASN A 227 22.75 12.01 27.66
N TRP A 228 22.45 13.23 28.09
CA TRP A 228 21.85 14.25 27.26
C TRP A 228 22.59 15.57 27.41
N LYS A 229 23.31 15.96 26.33
CA LYS A 229 24.22 17.12 26.35
C LYS A 229 25.18 17.02 27.54
N ASP A 230 25.60 18.15 28.10
CA ASP A 230 26.45 18.25 29.29
C ASP A 230 25.63 18.42 30.59
N LEU A 231 24.36 18.02 30.59
CA LEU A 231 23.46 18.19 31.74
C LEU A 231 23.63 17.03 32.72
N SER A 232 24.05 17.35 33.94
CA SER A 232 24.20 16.38 35.05
C SER A 232 23.17 16.57 36.17
N GLY A 233 22.47 17.71 36.21
CA GLY A 233 21.54 18.07 37.28
C GLY A 233 20.42 17.06 37.49
N TYR A 234 19.82 16.54 36.42
CA TYR A 234 18.77 15.53 36.51
C TYR A 234 19.27 14.20 37.14
N LYS A 235 20.56 13.88 37.04
CA LYS A 235 21.14 12.66 37.65
C LYS A 235 21.15 12.76 39.16
N ILE A 236 21.36 13.97 39.70
CA ILE A 236 21.25 14.26 41.13
C ILE A 236 19.80 14.09 41.57
N ALA A 237 18.85 14.65 40.81
CA ALA A 237 17.42 14.49 41.11
C ALA A 237 17.01 13.01 41.12
N VAL A 238 17.45 12.22 40.14
CA VAL A 238 17.19 10.78 40.09
C VAL A 238 17.82 10.04 41.26
N ALA A 239 19.07 10.34 41.61
CA ALA A 239 19.75 9.72 42.75
C ALA A 239 19.01 10.00 44.07
N SER A 240 18.64 11.26 44.33
CA SER A 240 17.87 11.63 45.53
C SER A 240 16.50 10.96 45.58
N ALA A 241 15.80 10.87 44.43
CA ALA A 241 14.52 10.18 44.35
C ALA A 241 14.66 8.65 44.56
N ALA A 242 15.74 8.06 44.05
CA ALA A 242 16.05 6.65 44.25
C ALA A 242 16.40 6.35 45.72
N ASP A 243 17.19 7.20 46.38
CA ASP A 243 17.47 7.09 47.82
C ASP A 243 16.17 7.19 48.64
N TYR A 244 15.31 8.16 48.34
CA TYR A 244 14.00 8.28 48.98
C TYR A 244 13.17 6.99 48.84
N LEU A 245 13.11 6.39 47.64
CA LEU A 245 12.38 5.14 47.43
C LEU A 245 13.01 3.95 48.16
N ALA A 246 14.35 3.89 48.21
CA ALA A 246 15.07 2.87 48.95
C ALA A 246 14.78 2.93 50.45
N GLU A 247 14.73 4.13 51.03
CA GLU A 247 14.32 4.35 52.43
C GLU A 247 12.87 3.92 52.71
N GLN A 248 12.00 3.97 51.70
CA GLN A 248 10.63 3.44 51.76
C GLN A 248 10.55 1.92 51.50
N GLY A 249 11.70 1.23 51.40
CA GLY A 249 11.79 -0.22 51.22
C GLY A 249 11.63 -0.71 49.78
N TRP A 250 11.80 0.16 48.78
CA TRP A 250 11.83 -0.25 47.37
C TRP A 250 13.22 -0.70 46.95
N GLU A 251 13.29 -1.74 46.12
CA GLU A 251 14.52 -2.13 45.44
C GLU A 251 14.75 -1.25 44.22
N ILE A 252 15.93 -0.64 44.13
CA ILE A 252 16.30 0.24 43.04
C ILE A 252 17.03 -0.53 41.95
N VAL A 253 16.58 -0.42 40.71
CA VAL A 253 17.21 -1.06 39.54
C VAL A 253 17.49 -0.03 38.46
N PHE A 254 18.71 0.02 37.93
CA PHE A 254 19.06 0.82 36.75
C PHE A 254 19.12 -0.06 35.50
N ILE A 255 18.39 0.36 34.45
CA ILE A 255 18.19 -0.41 33.22
C ILE A 255 18.70 0.40 32.02
N PRO A 256 19.94 0.14 31.55
CA PRO A 256 20.46 0.75 30.34
C PRO A 256 19.85 0.08 29.09
N LEU A 257 19.34 0.89 28.15
CA LEU A 257 18.75 0.36 26.90
C LEU A 257 19.74 0.38 25.73
N GLN A 258 20.82 1.15 25.85
CA GLN A 258 21.84 1.30 24.83
C GLN A 258 23.24 1.26 25.46
N TYR A 259 24.06 0.31 25.02
CA TYR A 259 25.44 0.17 25.48
C TYR A 259 26.42 0.88 24.53
N PRO A 260 27.43 1.62 25.04
CA PRO A 260 27.71 1.87 26.46
C PRO A 260 27.03 3.14 27.02
N GLU A 261 26.35 3.95 26.20
CA GLU A 261 26.00 5.32 26.59
C GLU A 261 25.01 5.42 27.75
N ASP A 262 24.03 4.52 27.83
CA ASP A 262 23.06 4.51 28.94
C ASP A 262 23.66 3.92 30.21
N LEU A 263 24.60 2.98 30.08
CA LEU A 263 25.30 2.40 31.21
C LEU A 263 26.08 3.50 31.95
N THR A 264 26.78 4.36 31.20
CA THR A 264 27.49 5.50 31.80
C THR A 264 26.54 6.44 32.54
N ALA A 265 25.39 6.77 31.95
CA ALA A 265 24.39 7.63 32.59
C ALA A 265 23.83 7.01 33.89
N ALA A 266 23.54 5.72 33.86
CA ALA A 266 23.10 4.95 35.01
C ALA A 266 24.15 4.92 36.13
N CYS A 267 25.41 4.60 35.80
CA CYS A 267 26.52 4.63 36.76
C CYS A 267 26.69 6.01 37.41
N GLU A 268 26.63 7.08 36.62
CA GLU A 268 26.78 8.43 37.15
C GLU A 268 25.64 8.85 38.09
N ALA A 269 24.42 8.36 37.89
CA ALA A 269 23.32 8.58 38.83
C ALA A 269 23.48 7.69 40.08
N ALA A 270 23.80 6.40 39.88
CA ALA A 270 23.94 5.43 40.96
C ALA A 270 25.08 5.77 41.93
N THR A 271 26.20 6.30 41.43
CA THR A 271 27.34 6.77 42.26
C THR A 271 27.00 7.97 43.16
N LYS A 272 25.86 8.63 42.94
CA LYS A 272 25.37 9.74 43.77
C LYS A 272 24.35 9.29 44.82
N MET A 273 23.97 8.02 44.82
CA MET A 273 23.10 7.44 45.84
C MET A 273 23.88 7.04 47.09
N HIS A 274 23.19 6.99 48.21
CA HIS A 274 23.71 6.50 49.49
C HIS A 274 23.23 5.08 49.81
N ASN A 275 22.10 4.67 49.23
CA ASN A 275 21.49 3.36 49.42
C ASN A 275 21.93 2.34 48.35
N THR A 276 21.60 1.07 48.60
CA THR A 276 21.90 -0.03 47.67
C THR A 276 21.07 0.05 46.39
N TYR A 277 21.70 -0.29 45.27
CA TYR A 277 21.05 -0.36 43.96
C TYR A 277 21.54 -1.60 43.20
N THR A 278 20.73 -2.05 42.25
CA THR A 278 21.10 -3.04 41.24
C THR A 278 21.32 -2.33 39.91
N LEU A 279 22.45 -2.59 39.25
CA LEU A 279 22.72 -2.10 37.90
C LEU A 279 22.79 -3.28 36.95
N MET A 280 22.04 -3.22 35.85
CA MET A 280 22.16 -4.22 34.80
C MET A 280 23.45 -3.97 34.01
N GLU A 281 24.43 -4.86 34.19
CA GLU A 281 25.77 -4.72 33.62
C GLU A 281 25.88 -5.27 32.18
N GLY A 282 26.81 -4.70 31.40
CA GLY A 282 27.18 -5.21 30.08
C GLY A 282 26.17 -4.93 28.96
N ARG A 283 26.28 -5.71 27.87
CA ARG A 283 25.38 -5.62 26.72
C ARG A 283 24.16 -6.50 26.95
N SER A 284 22.98 -5.89 27.10
CA SER A 284 21.72 -6.58 27.31
C SER A 284 20.95 -6.78 26.00
N THR A 285 20.31 -7.93 25.85
CA THR A 285 19.36 -8.20 24.76
C THR A 285 17.99 -7.59 25.06
N VAL A 286 17.17 -7.37 24.03
CA VAL A 286 15.78 -6.91 24.18
C VAL A 286 14.98 -7.80 25.12
N ALA A 287 15.19 -9.12 25.04
CA ALA A 287 14.52 -10.09 25.89
C ALA A 287 14.84 -9.89 27.37
N GLU A 288 16.12 -9.68 27.71
CA GLU A 288 16.57 -9.44 29.07
C GLU A 288 16.03 -8.12 29.62
N VAL A 289 16.03 -7.06 28.79
CA VAL A 289 15.44 -5.76 29.18
C VAL A 289 13.94 -5.91 29.45
N ILE A 290 13.19 -6.59 28.58
CA ILE A 290 11.76 -6.85 28.78
C ILE A 290 11.52 -7.67 30.05
N GLN A 291 12.36 -8.68 30.32
CA GLN A 291 12.26 -9.50 31.53
C GLN A 291 12.51 -8.71 32.80
N GLU A 292 13.51 -7.81 32.82
CA GLU A 292 13.74 -6.95 33.97
C GLU A 292 12.60 -5.94 34.16
N ILE A 293 12.10 -5.31 33.10
CA ILE A 293 10.95 -4.41 33.20
C ILE A 293 9.71 -5.15 33.70
N ALA A 294 9.49 -6.40 33.29
CA ALA A 294 8.36 -7.21 33.75
C ALA A 294 8.40 -7.53 35.26
N ARG A 295 9.54 -7.37 35.92
CA ARG A 295 9.69 -7.56 37.38
C ARG A 295 9.43 -6.27 38.18
N LEU A 296 9.24 -5.13 37.52
CA LEU A 296 9.08 -3.85 38.18
C LEU A 296 7.63 -3.59 38.63
N ASP A 297 7.48 -2.86 39.73
CA ASP A 297 6.21 -2.29 40.16
C ASP A 297 6.00 -0.86 39.65
N LEU A 298 7.10 -0.17 39.31
CA LEU A 298 7.14 1.19 38.75
C LEU A 298 8.37 1.34 37.84
N LEU A 299 8.21 1.96 36.68
CA LEU A 299 9.32 2.40 35.84
C LEU A 299 9.38 3.93 35.80
N ILE A 300 10.55 4.51 36.04
CA ILE A 300 10.83 5.94 35.87
C ILE A 300 11.86 6.08 34.75
N GLY A 301 11.47 6.66 33.63
CA GLY A 301 12.29 6.61 32.43
C GLY A 301 12.29 7.90 31.63
N MET A 302 13.43 8.19 31.03
CA MET A 302 13.51 9.15 29.92
C MET A 302 13.59 8.43 28.57
N ARG A 303 14.07 7.18 28.52
CA ARG A 303 14.14 6.40 27.27
C ARG A 303 12.74 5.98 26.78
N LEU A 304 12.31 6.45 25.61
CA LEU A 304 10.99 6.12 25.01
C LEU A 304 10.67 4.62 25.02
N HIS A 305 11.58 3.77 24.51
CA HIS A 305 11.32 2.33 24.45
C HIS A 305 11.19 1.66 25.82
N SER A 306 11.83 2.20 26.88
CA SER A 306 11.61 1.70 28.24
C SER A 306 10.16 1.93 28.68
N LEU A 307 9.61 3.10 28.38
CA LEU A 307 8.22 3.46 28.68
C LEU A 307 7.25 2.62 27.84
N ILE A 308 7.54 2.40 26.56
CA ILE A 308 6.71 1.54 25.69
C ILE A 308 6.69 0.09 26.21
N PHE A 309 7.84 -0.47 26.60
CA PHE A 309 7.89 -1.82 27.18
C PHE A 309 7.11 -1.89 28.49
N ALA A 310 7.27 -0.91 29.38
CA ALA A 310 6.50 -0.85 30.63
C ALA A 310 5.00 -0.78 30.37
N ALA A 311 4.54 0.08 29.45
CA ALA A 311 3.15 0.17 29.05
C ALA A 311 2.61 -1.18 28.56
N THR A 312 3.32 -1.81 27.63
CA THR A 312 2.97 -3.13 27.05
C THR A 312 2.84 -4.20 28.13
N LEU A 313 3.73 -4.20 29.12
CA LEU A 313 3.74 -5.12 30.26
C LEU A 313 2.72 -4.74 31.36
N GLY A 314 2.09 -3.57 31.26
CA GLY A 314 1.17 -3.05 32.28
C GLY A 314 1.87 -2.62 33.57
N VAL A 315 3.16 -2.31 33.49
CA VAL A 315 3.97 -1.73 34.57
C VAL A 315 3.70 -0.22 34.59
N PRO A 316 3.15 0.32 35.69
CA PRO A 316 2.98 1.76 35.86
C PRO A 316 4.29 2.52 35.57
N LEU A 317 4.19 3.65 34.89
CA LEU A 317 5.35 4.37 34.40
C LEU A 317 5.23 5.87 34.66
N LEU A 318 6.38 6.52 34.83
CA LEU A 318 6.52 7.95 34.99
C LEU A 318 7.66 8.45 34.11
N GLY A 319 7.37 9.43 33.26
CA GLY A 319 8.31 9.87 32.24
C GLY A 319 9.04 11.17 32.62
N ILE A 320 10.33 11.24 32.28
CA ILE A 320 11.13 12.47 32.35
C ILE A 320 11.38 12.95 30.92
N SER A 321 10.94 14.16 30.59
CA SER A 321 11.03 14.68 29.22
C SER A 321 12.42 15.26 28.92
N TYR A 322 12.89 15.04 27.70
CA TYR A 322 14.08 15.68 27.12
C TYR A 322 13.97 15.75 25.59
N ASP A 323 13.21 14.81 25.01
CA ASP A 323 12.88 14.69 23.61
C ASP A 323 11.35 14.78 23.45
N PRO A 324 10.82 15.53 22.46
CA PRO A 324 9.39 15.64 22.19
C PRO A 324 8.67 14.28 22.07
N LYS A 325 9.35 13.22 21.63
CA LYS A 325 8.80 11.87 21.48
C LYS A 325 8.37 11.25 22.80
N VAL A 326 9.08 11.54 23.89
CA VAL A 326 8.72 11.06 25.23
C VAL A 326 7.44 11.74 25.69
N THR A 327 7.35 13.05 25.50
CA THR A 327 6.15 13.84 25.82
C THR A 327 4.94 13.34 25.01
N ALA A 328 5.08 13.20 23.69
CA ALA A 328 4.00 12.74 22.81
C ALA A 328 3.49 11.35 23.20
N PHE A 329 4.38 10.43 23.59
CA PHE A 329 3.98 9.10 24.05
C PHE A 329 3.23 9.13 25.38
N LEU A 330 3.68 9.93 26.36
CA LEU A 330 2.96 10.09 27.62
C LEU A 330 1.57 10.68 27.41
N GLU A 331 1.43 11.66 26.52
CA GLU A 331 0.14 12.26 26.17
C GLU A 331 -0.82 11.23 25.55
N GLN A 332 -0.33 10.30 24.72
CA GLN A 332 -1.14 9.18 24.21
C GLN A 332 -1.66 8.27 25.33
N LEU A 333 -0.91 8.13 26.41
CA LEU A 333 -1.30 7.39 27.60
C LEU A 333 -2.18 8.22 28.57
N GLY A 334 -2.47 9.49 28.26
CA GLY A 334 -3.19 10.39 29.16
C GLY A 334 -2.34 10.91 30.33
N GLU A 335 -1.02 10.74 30.26
CA GLU A 335 -0.07 11.12 31.31
C GLU A 335 0.76 12.35 30.91
N LYS A 336 1.39 12.99 31.90
CA LYS A 336 2.31 14.11 31.68
C LYS A 336 3.69 13.77 32.20
N PRO A 337 4.77 14.28 31.57
CA PRO A 337 6.11 14.14 32.13
C PRO A 337 6.18 14.85 33.49
N VAL A 338 6.92 14.25 34.43
CA VAL A 338 7.12 14.81 35.78
C VAL A 338 7.95 16.09 35.75
N GLY A 339 8.80 16.25 34.74
CA GLY A 339 9.62 17.42 34.51
C GLY A 339 10.52 17.23 33.29
N ASN A 340 11.32 18.25 32.99
CA ASN A 340 12.27 18.24 31.89
C ASN A 340 13.70 18.15 32.43
N VAL A 341 14.57 17.35 31.78
CA VAL A 341 15.98 17.19 32.21
C VAL A 341 16.77 18.50 32.33
N GLU A 342 16.35 19.56 31.65
CA GLU A 342 16.99 20.88 31.70
C GLU A 342 16.75 21.62 33.02
N ASN A 343 15.65 21.33 33.73
CA ASN A 343 15.25 22.05 34.95
C ASN A 343 14.73 21.15 36.09
N LEU A 344 14.89 19.83 35.97
CA LEU A 344 14.41 18.87 36.97
C LEU A 344 15.16 18.99 38.29
N THR A 345 14.46 19.31 39.37
CA THR A 345 15.03 19.33 40.73
C THR A 345 14.72 18.03 41.51
N PRO A 346 15.52 17.67 42.53
CA PRO A 346 15.24 16.53 43.41
C PRO A 346 13.84 16.58 44.04
N GLU A 347 13.41 17.77 44.48
CA GLU A 347 12.12 17.97 45.15
C GLU A 347 10.97 17.74 44.17
N GLN A 348 11.08 18.26 42.94
CA GLN A 348 10.06 18.07 41.90
C GLN A 348 9.87 16.59 41.55
N LEU A 349 10.98 15.87 41.32
CA LEU A 349 10.91 14.45 40.97
C LEU A 349 10.33 13.63 42.13
N THR A 350 10.79 13.88 43.36
CA THR A 350 10.33 13.16 44.56
C THR A 350 8.85 13.42 44.84
N GLN A 351 8.38 14.67 44.76
CA GLN A 351 6.96 15.01 44.92
C GLN A 351 6.09 14.36 43.82
N GLY A 352 6.57 14.38 42.57
CA GLY A 352 5.89 13.73 41.46
C GLY A 352 5.75 12.22 41.65
N ILE A 353 6.79 11.56 42.15
CA ILE A 353 6.76 10.13 42.49
C ILE A 353 5.79 9.86 43.63
N GLN A 354 5.82 10.65 44.70
CA GLN A 354 4.90 10.50 45.84
C GLN A 354 3.43 10.61 45.39
N ALA A 355 3.10 11.65 44.62
CA ALA A 355 1.77 11.84 44.07
C ALA A 355 1.36 10.68 43.15
N PHE A 356 2.28 10.15 42.34
CA PHE A 356 2.02 9.02 41.47
C PHE A 356 1.77 7.71 42.24
N ILE A 357 2.56 7.44 43.29
CA ILE A 357 2.41 6.24 44.13
C ILE A 357 1.05 6.21 44.83
N GLN A 358 0.52 7.37 45.26
CA GLN A 358 -0.80 7.45 45.88
C GLN A 358 -1.93 7.00 44.94
N ARG A 359 -1.81 7.28 43.64
CA ARG A 359 -2.78 6.87 42.61
C ARG A 359 -2.38 5.63 41.83
N LEU A 360 -1.39 4.86 42.29
CA LEU A 360 -0.79 3.76 41.53
C LEU A 360 -1.78 2.66 41.10
N PRO A 361 -2.79 2.26 41.90
CA PRO A 361 -3.82 1.31 41.44
C PRO A 361 -4.65 1.86 40.27
N GLU A 362 -5.05 3.13 40.35
CA GLU A 362 -5.82 3.82 39.31
C GLU A 362 -4.99 4.01 38.03
N ALA A 363 -3.74 4.46 38.19
CA ALA A 363 -2.78 4.61 37.09
C ALA A 363 -2.54 3.28 36.37
N ARG A 364 -2.45 2.16 37.11
CA ARG A 364 -2.33 0.82 36.51
C ARG A 364 -3.56 0.43 35.70
N SER A 365 -4.76 0.72 36.21
CA SER A 365 -6.01 0.43 35.48
C SER A 365 -6.11 1.28 34.21
N HIS A 366 -5.83 2.59 34.32
CA HIS A 366 -5.85 3.52 33.20
C HIS A 366 -4.83 3.14 32.12
N LEU A 367 -3.60 2.82 32.52
CA LEU A 367 -2.54 2.38 31.61
C LEU A 367 -2.95 1.14 30.83
N ARG A 368 -3.55 0.14 31.49
CA ARG A 368 -4.02 -1.09 30.82
C ARG A 368 -5.09 -0.79 29.77
N GLN A 369 -6.04 0.07 30.09
CA GLN A 369 -7.08 0.49 29.15
C GLN A 369 -6.45 1.17 27.92
N LYS A 370 -5.65 2.23 28.14
CA LYS A 370 -5.03 2.99 27.05
C LYS A 370 -4.07 2.16 26.20
N THR A 371 -3.29 1.30 26.83
CA THR A 371 -2.38 0.39 26.11
C THR A 371 -3.16 -0.59 25.23
N THR A 372 -4.35 -1.04 25.65
CA THR A 372 -5.19 -1.93 24.83
C THR A 372 -5.67 -1.22 23.57
N GLU A 373 -6.16 0.02 23.69
CA GLU A 373 -6.56 0.87 22.56
C GLU A 373 -5.39 1.09 21.58
N LEU A 374 -4.21 1.43 22.10
CA LEU A 374 -3.02 1.63 21.27
C LEU A 374 -2.51 0.32 20.65
N ALA A 375 -2.62 -0.81 21.34
CA ALA A 375 -2.23 -2.11 20.80
C ALA A 375 -3.08 -2.51 19.59
N GLU A 376 -4.39 -2.24 19.61
CA GLU A 376 -5.28 -2.46 18.46
C GLU A 376 -4.85 -1.59 17.27
N LEU A 377 -4.59 -0.30 17.49
CA LEU A 377 -4.08 0.60 16.46
C LEU A 377 -2.74 0.14 15.88
N ALA A 378 -1.82 -0.33 16.73
CA ALA A 378 -0.53 -0.87 16.30
C ALA A 378 -0.71 -2.12 15.42
N ARG A 379 -1.63 -3.02 15.78
CA ARG A 379 -1.90 -4.26 15.02
C ARG A 379 -2.57 -4.01 13.67
N ASN A 380 -3.40 -2.97 13.56
CA ASN A 380 -4.00 -2.56 12.28
C ASN A 380 -2.95 -2.23 11.21
N ASN A 381 -1.74 -1.80 11.59
CA ASN A 381 -0.66 -1.58 10.64
C ASN A 381 -0.29 -2.87 9.87
N ALA A 382 -0.28 -4.02 10.53
CA ALA A 382 0.00 -5.29 9.87
C ALA A 382 -1.11 -5.68 8.89
N GLN A 383 -2.38 -5.49 9.28
CA GLN A 383 -3.52 -5.77 8.41
C GLN A 383 -3.49 -4.89 7.15
N MET A 384 -3.30 -3.58 7.31
CA MET A 384 -3.17 -2.66 6.16
C MET A 384 -1.98 -3.01 5.26
N ALA A 385 -0.85 -3.45 5.83
CA ALA A 385 0.28 -3.92 5.03
C ALA A 385 -0.08 -5.18 4.22
N LEU A 386 -0.82 -6.11 4.81
CA LEU A 386 -1.28 -7.33 4.15
C LEU A 386 -2.35 -7.05 3.08
N GLU A 387 -3.22 -6.06 3.28
CA GLU A 387 -4.18 -5.61 2.27
C GLU A 387 -3.49 -5.10 1.00
N LEU A 388 -2.33 -4.43 1.12
CA LEU A 388 -1.55 -3.95 -0.01
C LEU A 388 -0.94 -5.06 -0.88
N ILE A 389 -0.73 -6.26 -0.32
CA ILE A 389 -0.15 -7.41 -1.05
C ILE A 389 -1.16 -8.53 -1.31
N SER A 390 -2.31 -8.46 -0.65
CA SER A 390 -3.47 -9.28 -0.96
C SER A 390 -3.87 -8.98 -2.40
N PRO A 391 -4.36 -9.96 -3.18
CA PRO A 391 -4.97 -9.65 -4.45
C PRO A 391 -6.05 -8.61 -4.16
N ALA A 392 -5.86 -7.40 -4.69
CA ALA A 392 -6.84 -6.33 -4.56
C ALA A 392 -8.21 -6.94 -4.84
N THR A 393 -9.22 -6.66 -4.00
CA THR A 393 -10.60 -6.76 -4.44
C THR A 393 -10.63 -6.13 -5.82
N ALA A 394 -10.90 -6.92 -6.86
CA ALA A 394 -10.72 -6.48 -8.23
C ALA A 394 -11.36 -5.10 -8.37
N PRO A 395 -10.67 -4.11 -8.98
CA PRO A 395 -11.29 -2.81 -9.21
C PRO A 395 -12.65 -3.06 -9.88
N PRO A 396 -13.69 -2.26 -9.56
CA PRO A 396 -15.03 -2.53 -10.07
C PRO A 396 -14.95 -2.78 -11.58
N PRO A 397 -15.70 -3.77 -12.09
CA PRO A 397 -15.54 -4.28 -13.45
C PRO A 397 -15.79 -3.22 -14.53
N HIS A 398 -16.36 -2.08 -14.13
CA HIS A 398 -16.67 -0.96 -14.99
C HIS A 398 -16.19 0.37 -14.38
N VAL A 399 -15.80 1.29 -15.25
CA VAL A 399 -15.59 2.71 -14.99
C VAL A 399 -16.87 3.48 -15.31
N GLN A 400 -17.16 4.54 -14.57
CA GLN A 400 -18.27 5.47 -14.90
C GLN A 400 -17.76 6.82 -15.39
N ILE A 401 -18.16 7.21 -16.61
CA ILE A 401 -17.86 8.51 -17.20
C ILE A 401 -19.17 9.13 -17.69
N LEU A 402 -19.53 10.32 -17.18
CA LEU A 402 -20.78 11.01 -17.52
C LEU A 402 -22.04 10.11 -17.40
N GLY A 403 -22.06 9.20 -16.43
CA GLY A 403 -23.16 8.26 -16.16
C GLY A 403 -23.20 7.01 -17.05
N ALA A 404 -22.29 6.87 -18.01
CA ALA A 404 -22.16 5.68 -18.84
C ALA A 404 -21.15 4.69 -18.22
N LYS A 405 -21.52 3.40 -18.19
CA LYS A 405 -20.60 2.31 -17.85
C LYS A 405 -19.65 2.03 -19.00
N ILE A 406 -18.38 1.77 -18.67
CA ILE A 406 -17.35 1.34 -19.60
C ILE A 406 -16.61 0.17 -18.95
N ASP A 407 -16.54 -0.98 -19.63
CA ASP A 407 -15.89 -2.17 -19.11
C ASP A 407 -14.38 -2.00 -19.00
N ARG A 408 -13.82 -2.49 -17.89
CA ARG A 408 -12.41 -2.41 -17.56
C ARG A 408 -11.64 -3.61 -18.13
N LEU A 409 -11.77 -3.83 -19.43
CA LEU A 409 -11.12 -4.93 -20.13
C LEU A 409 -10.10 -4.40 -21.13
N ASP A 410 -8.95 -5.07 -21.20
CA ASP A 410 -8.04 -4.96 -22.34
C ASP A 410 -8.56 -5.76 -23.54
N LEU A 411 -7.90 -5.66 -24.69
CA LEU A 411 -8.30 -6.33 -25.92
C LEU A 411 -8.30 -7.86 -25.75
N PRO A 412 -7.25 -8.52 -25.21
CA PRO A 412 -7.30 -9.96 -24.91
C PRO A 412 -8.51 -10.37 -24.06
N GLN A 413 -8.77 -9.67 -22.96
CA GLN A 413 -9.91 -9.93 -22.07
C GLN A 413 -11.25 -9.68 -22.78
N THR A 414 -11.32 -8.65 -23.64
CA THR A 414 -12.49 -8.36 -24.47
C THR A 414 -12.79 -9.52 -25.42
N LEU A 415 -11.76 -10.11 -26.05
CA LEU A 415 -11.90 -11.25 -26.96
C LEU A 415 -12.37 -12.51 -26.22
N GLU A 416 -11.82 -12.78 -25.04
CA GLU A 416 -12.25 -13.89 -24.18
C GLU A 416 -13.73 -13.74 -23.79
N ARG A 417 -14.13 -12.54 -23.37
CA ARG A 417 -15.52 -12.25 -23.03
C ARG A 417 -16.49 -12.44 -24.20
N ILE A 418 -16.09 -12.05 -25.41
CA ILE A 418 -16.88 -12.28 -26.62
C ILE A 418 -16.95 -13.77 -26.95
N ALA A 419 -15.87 -14.52 -26.75
CA ALA A 419 -15.86 -15.97 -26.92
C ALA A 419 -16.87 -16.64 -25.98
N ASP A 420 -16.89 -16.24 -24.70
CA ASP A 420 -17.87 -16.74 -23.72
C ASP A 420 -19.31 -16.43 -24.14
N PHE A 421 -19.56 -15.22 -24.66
CA PHE A 421 -20.87 -14.83 -25.16
C PHE A 421 -21.33 -15.74 -26.32
N ILE A 422 -20.45 -16.00 -27.28
CA ILE A 422 -20.73 -16.91 -28.39
C ILE A 422 -21.05 -18.32 -27.87
N VAL A 423 -20.22 -18.86 -26.97
CA VAL A 423 -20.42 -20.20 -26.38
C VAL A 423 -21.74 -20.29 -25.60
N SER A 424 -22.15 -19.22 -24.94
CA SER A 424 -23.39 -19.22 -24.16
C SER A 424 -24.67 -19.29 -25.00
N GLY A 425 -24.59 -18.99 -26.30
CA GLY A 425 -25.73 -19.03 -27.23
C GLY A 425 -26.83 -17.99 -26.99
N ARG A 426 -26.70 -17.13 -25.97
CA ARG A 426 -27.62 -16.00 -25.76
C ARG A 426 -27.21 -14.81 -26.62
N THR A 427 -28.15 -13.92 -26.94
CA THR A 427 -27.90 -12.70 -27.69
C THR A 427 -27.27 -11.62 -26.81
N HIS A 428 -26.11 -11.09 -27.20
CA HIS A 428 -25.39 -10.03 -26.49
C HIS A 428 -25.12 -8.83 -27.41
N HIS A 429 -25.18 -7.63 -26.84
CA HIS A 429 -24.84 -6.39 -27.50
C HIS A 429 -23.50 -5.85 -27.01
N VAL A 430 -22.53 -5.75 -27.93
CA VAL A 430 -21.22 -5.12 -27.68
C VAL A 430 -21.18 -3.72 -28.31
N LEU A 431 -20.84 -2.72 -27.49
CA LEU A 431 -20.82 -1.32 -27.88
C LEU A 431 -19.40 -0.75 -27.77
N THR A 432 -18.88 -0.19 -28.85
CA THR A 432 -17.56 0.48 -28.85
C THR A 432 -17.75 1.97 -28.58
N LEU A 433 -17.62 2.38 -27.32
CA LEU A 433 -18.03 3.71 -26.87
C LEU A 433 -16.92 4.73 -27.11
N ASN A 434 -17.19 5.76 -27.90
CA ASN A 434 -16.28 6.88 -28.11
C ASN A 434 -16.80 8.19 -27.52
N ALA A 435 -15.92 9.20 -27.46
CA ALA A 435 -16.25 10.51 -26.88
C ALA A 435 -17.42 11.23 -27.58
N GLU A 436 -17.65 10.97 -28.87
CA GLU A 436 -18.77 11.56 -29.60
C GLU A 436 -20.11 10.93 -29.16
N ILE A 437 -20.16 9.61 -29.05
CA ILE A 437 -21.34 8.88 -28.55
C ILE A 437 -21.63 9.29 -27.11
N LEU A 438 -20.59 9.38 -26.28
CA LEU A 438 -20.74 9.72 -24.87
C LEU A 438 -21.19 11.18 -24.65
N ASP A 439 -20.73 12.13 -25.48
CA ASP A 439 -21.24 13.51 -25.46
C ASP A 439 -22.74 13.56 -25.79
N GLN A 440 -23.19 12.77 -26.78
CA GLN A 440 -24.61 12.66 -27.15
C GLN A 440 -25.43 12.00 -26.03
N ALA A 441 -24.93 10.91 -25.45
CA ALA A 441 -25.58 10.18 -24.36
C ALA A 441 -25.78 11.05 -23.11
N ALA A 442 -24.80 11.91 -22.80
CA ALA A 442 -24.90 12.86 -21.68
C ALA A 442 -26.04 13.89 -21.84
N SER A 443 -26.69 13.97 -23.01
CA SER A 443 -27.86 14.80 -23.25
C SER A 443 -29.06 14.03 -23.82
N ASN A 444 -28.96 12.69 -23.88
CA ASN A 444 -30.00 11.79 -24.38
C ASN A 444 -30.15 10.59 -23.41
N PRO A 445 -31.14 10.64 -22.49
CA PRO A 445 -31.34 9.60 -21.49
C PRO A 445 -31.55 8.21 -22.09
N THR A 446 -32.24 8.10 -23.24
CA THR A 446 -32.50 6.82 -23.91
C THR A 446 -31.21 6.18 -24.42
N LEU A 447 -30.30 6.99 -24.99
CA LEU A 447 -28.99 6.49 -25.43
C LEU A 447 -28.12 6.09 -24.23
N LEU A 448 -28.16 6.85 -23.14
CA LEU A 448 -27.43 6.53 -21.92
C LEU A 448 -27.90 5.22 -21.30
N GLU A 449 -29.22 5.02 -21.21
CA GLU A 449 -29.82 3.78 -20.73
C GLU A 449 -29.43 2.58 -21.60
N LEU A 450 -29.44 2.76 -22.93
CA LEU A 450 -29.01 1.73 -23.87
C LEU A 450 -27.54 1.33 -23.63
N ILE A 451 -26.63 2.29 -23.47
CA ILE A 451 -25.22 2.04 -23.17
C ILE A 451 -25.09 1.25 -21.85
N ASN A 452 -25.83 1.66 -20.81
CA ASN A 452 -25.81 0.98 -19.52
C ASN A 452 -26.45 -0.42 -19.55
N LYS A 453 -27.32 -0.71 -20.53
CA LYS A 453 -27.92 -2.03 -20.77
C LYS A 453 -27.09 -2.94 -21.70
N ALA A 454 -26.10 -2.42 -22.43
CA ALA A 454 -25.25 -3.25 -23.28
C ALA A 454 -24.46 -4.29 -22.45
N ASP A 455 -24.20 -5.46 -23.01
CA ASP A 455 -23.55 -6.57 -22.29
C ASP A 455 -22.03 -6.36 -22.15
N LEU A 456 -21.45 -5.54 -23.04
CA LEU A 456 -20.05 -5.15 -23.03
C LEU A 456 -19.88 -3.78 -23.71
N VAL A 457 -19.17 -2.85 -23.04
CA VAL A 457 -18.91 -1.49 -23.50
C VAL A 457 -17.40 -1.22 -23.51
N THR A 458 -16.79 -1.18 -24.69
CA THR A 458 -15.33 -0.99 -24.82
C THR A 458 -14.95 0.49 -24.93
N PRO A 459 -13.78 0.91 -24.43
CA PRO A 459 -13.28 2.28 -24.57
C PRO A 459 -12.71 2.54 -25.98
N ASP A 460 -13.56 3.05 -26.88
CA ASP A 460 -13.18 3.40 -28.25
C ASP A 460 -12.64 4.84 -28.33
N GLY A 461 -11.34 4.95 -28.56
CA GLY A 461 -10.70 6.23 -28.83
C GLY A 461 -10.09 6.92 -27.60
N SER A 462 -9.18 7.85 -27.89
CA SER A 462 -8.31 8.45 -26.90
C SER A 462 -9.02 9.39 -25.92
N GLY A 463 -10.19 9.92 -26.29
CA GLY A 463 -10.98 10.79 -25.43
C GLY A 463 -11.54 10.07 -24.21
N ILE A 464 -11.98 8.83 -24.36
CA ILE A 464 -12.50 8.00 -23.25
C ILE A 464 -11.36 7.63 -22.30
N VAL A 465 -10.23 7.19 -22.85
CA VAL A 465 -9.03 6.88 -22.07
C VAL A 465 -8.58 8.09 -21.27
N TRP A 466 -8.44 9.27 -21.91
CA TRP A 466 -8.10 10.51 -21.22
C TRP A 466 -9.09 10.85 -20.10
N ALA A 467 -10.40 10.74 -20.35
CA ALA A 467 -11.42 11.05 -19.36
C ALA A 467 -11.35 10.11 -18.14
N SER A 468 -11.12 8.81 -18.36
CA SER A 468 -10.96 7.83 -17.29
C SER A 468 -9.76 8.16 -16.38
N HIS A 469 -8.63 8.54 -16.97
CA HIS A 469 -7.43 8.96 -16.23
C HIS A 469 -7.66 10.27 -15.45
N TYR A 470 -8.32 11.25 -16.08
CA TYR A 470 -8.60 12.54 -15.44
C TYR A 470 -9.54 12.39 -14.22
N LEU A 471 -10.50 11.47 -14.29
CA LEU A 471 -11.47 11.21 -13.20
C LEU A 471 -10.92 10.28 -12.10
N GLY A 472 -9.65 9.85 -12.18
CA GLY A 472 -9.00 8.99 -11.19
C GLY A 472 -9.36 7.51 -11.27
N ASP A 473 -10.05 7.08 -12.34
CA ASP A 473 -10.59 5.72 -12.48
C ASP A 473 -10.24 5.15 -13.87
N PRO A 474 -8.95 4.80 -14.12
CA PRO A 474 -8.47 4.53 -15.48
C PRO A 474 -8.97 3.20 -16.04
N VAL A 475 -9.24 3.19 -17.36
CA VAL A 475 -9.39 1.95 -18.15
C VAL A 475 -8.00 1.39 -18.51
N PRO A 476 -7.85 0.06 -18.68
CA PRO A 476 -6.53 -0.56 -18.88
C PRO A 476 -5.89 -0.14 -20.20
N GLU A 477 -6.67 -0.13 -21.28
CA GLU A 477 -6.20 0.34 -22.58
C GLU A 477 -7.35 0.81 -23.49
N ARG A 478 -6.99 1.27 -24.69
CA ARG A 478 -7.92 1.71 -25.74
C ARG A 478 -8.29 0.53 -26.64
N VAL A 479 -9.57 0.22 -26.75
CA VAL A 479 -10.09 -0.89 -27.58
C VAL A 479 -11.05 -0.34 -28.64
N THR A 480 -10.52 -0.12 -29.85
CA THR A 480 -11.30 0.45 -30.96
C THR A 480 -12.10 -0.62 -31.71
N GLY A 481 -13.22 -0.24 -32.32
CA GLY A 481 -14.05 -1.19 -33.06
C GLY A 481 -13.33 -1.89 -34.22
N ILE A 482 -12.42 -1.20 -34.91
CA ILE A 482 -11.63 -1.81 -35.98
C ILE A 482 -10.59 -2.79 -35.44
N ASP A 483 -9.90 -2.44 -34.35
CA ASP A 483 -8.90 -3.33 -33.76
C ASP A 483 -9.58 -4.58 -33.17
N LEU A 484 -10.77 -4.42 -32.59
CA LEU A 484 -11.60 -5.52 -32.11
C LEU A 484 -12.02 -6.47 -33.24
N VAL A 485 -12.57 -5.95 -34.34
CA VAL A 485 -12.94 -6.79 -35.50
C VAL A 485 -11.73 -7.52 -36.07
N LEU A 486 -10.60 -6.82 -36.27
CA LEU A 486 -9.39 -7.43 -36.83
C LEU A 486 -8.78 -8.49 -35.89
N ALA A 487 -8.93 -8.35 -34.59
CA ALA A 487 -8.48 -9.34 -33.61
C ALA A 487 -9.44 -10.54 -33.48
N LEU A 488 -10.74 -10.33 -33.72
CA LEU A 488 -11.75 -11.40 -33.75
C LEU A 488 -11.65 -12.29 -34.99
N VAL A 489 -11.23 -11.76 -36.14
CA VAL A 489 -11.09 -12.52 -37.39
C VAL A 489 -10.23 -13.79 -37.26
N PRO A 490 -8.97 -13.74 -36.77
CA PRO A 490 -8.17 -14.95 -36.60
C PRO A 490 -8.77 -15.93 -35.59
N LEU A 491 -9.41 -15.42 -34.53
CA LEU A 491 -10.08 -16.24 -33.52
C LEU A 491 -11.30 -16.96 -34.13
N ALA A 492 -12.11 -16.25 -34.91
CA ALA A 492 -13.25 -16.79 -35.64
C ALA A 492 -12.84 -17.86 -36.64
N ALA A 493 -11.75 -17.64 -37.39
CA ALA A 493 -11.22 -18.65 -38.31
C ALA A 493 -10.72 -19.91 -37.60
N ALA A 494 -10.16 -19.78 -36.40
CA ALA A 494 -9.71 -20.92 -35.60
C ALA A 494 -10.88 -21.69 -34.97
N GLN A 495 -11.87 -20.98 -34.45
CA GLN A 495 -13.04 -21.54 -33.76
C GLN A 495 -14.21 -21.88 -34.71
N LYS A 496 -14.05 -21.59 -36.01
CA LYS A 496 -15.06 -21.77 -37.08
C LYS A 496 -16.35 -20.97 -36.85
N TRP A 497 -16.24 -19.78 -36.27
CA TRP A 497 -17.37 -18.87 -36.10
C TRP A 497 -17.81 -18.29 -37.45
N LYS A 498 -19.12 -18.14 -37.62
CA LYS A 498 -19.79 -17.55 -38.77
C LYS A 498 -19.98 -16.05 -38.55
N LEU A 499 -19.44 -15.24 -39.45
CA LEU A 499 -19.54 -13.77 -39.40
C LEU A 499 -20.56 -13.26 -40.42
N PHE A 500 -21.31 -12.22 -40.05
CA PHE A 500 -22.17 -11.46 -40.95
C PHE A 500 -21.80 -9.98 -40.90
N PHE A 501 -21.63 -9.35 -42.06
CA PHE A 501 -21.30 -7.92 -42.17
C PHE A 501 -22.47 -7.11 -42.70
N LEU A 502 -23.00 -6.23 -41.86
CA LEU A 502 -24.11 -5.34 -42.20
C LEU A 502 -23.66 -3.88 -42.15
N GLY A 503 -23.65 -3.17 -43.27
CA GLY A 503 -23.42 -1.73 -43.27
C GLY A 503 -22.48 -1.23 -44.37
N GLY A 504 -22.14 0.06 -44.30
CA GLY A 504 -21.43 0.75 -45.37
C GLY A 504 -22.27 0.96 -46.64
N ALA A 505 -21.66 1.61 -47.63
CA ALA A 505 -22.25 1.79 -48.96
C ALA A 505 -22.36 0.45 -49.71
N PRO A 506 -23.23 0.33 -50.73
CA PRO A 506 -23.27 -0.85 -51.59
C PRO A 506 -21.86 -1.29 -52.05
N GLY A 507 -21.55 -2.57 -51.88
CA GLY A 507 -20.25 -3.18 -52.19
C GLY A 507 -19.19 -3.08 -51.08
N VAL A 508 -19.40 -2.31 -50.01
CA VAL A 508 -18.38 -2.16 -48.94
C VAL A 508 -18.27 -3.43 -48.11
N ALA A 509 -19.40 -3.96 -47.64
CA ALA A 509 -19.41 -5.17 -46.81
C ALA A 509 -18.87 -6.37 -47.60
N GLU A 510 -19.23 -6.48 -48.87
CA GLU A 510 -18.75 -7.51 -49.82
C GLU A 510 -17.24 -7.42 -50.01
N THR A 511 -16.72 -6.23 -50.29
CA THR A 511 -15.27 -6.01 -50.47
C THR A 511 -14.49 -6.31 -49.19
N ALA A 512 -15.03 -5.92 -48.03
CA ALA A 512 -14.41 -6.22 -46.75
C ALA A 512 -14.37 -7.74 -46.48
N ALA A 513 -15.47 -8.44 -46.79
CA ALA A 513 -15.55 -9.88 -46.66
C ALA A 513 -14.56 -10.60 -47.58
N GLN A 514 -14.47 -10.18 -48.84
CA GLN A 514 -13.52 -10.74 -49.81
C GLN A 514 -12.08 -10.61 -49.31
N LYS A 515 -11.65 -9.41 -48.91
CA LYS A 515 -10.28 -9.17 -48.42
C LYS A 515 -9.92 -9.99 -47.19
N LEU A 516 -10.85 -10.10 -46.23
CA LEU A 516 -10.60 -10.89 -45.03
C LEU A 516 -10.56 -12.39 -45.34
N THR A 517 -11.36 -12.87 -46.28
CA THR A 517 -11.36 -14.28 -46.70
C THR A 517 -10.08 -14.63 -47.48
N GLU A 518 -9.59 -13.72 -48.32
CA GLU A 518 -8.28 -13.87 -49.00
C GLU A 518 -7.12 -13.95 -47.99
N GLN A 519 -7.16 -13.13 -46.93
CA GLN A 519 -6.14 -13.13 -45.89
C GLN A 519 -6.27 -14.32 -44.92
N PHE A 520 -7.49 -14.79 -44.66
CA PHE A 520 -7.81 -15.89 -43.74
C PHE A 520 -8.72 -16.92 -44.43
N PRO A 521 -8.15 -17.88 -45.19
CA PRO A 521 -8.94 -18.82 -45.99
C PRO A 521 -9.90 -19.74 -45.20
N LYS A 522 -9.71 -19.86 -43.89
CA LYS A 522 -10.58 -20.64 -42.99
C LYS A 522 -11.72 -19.81 -42.36
N LEU A 523 -11.77 -18.50 -42.63
CA LEU A 523 -12.80 -17.61 -42.11
C LEU A 523 -14.14 -17.90 -42.79
N SER A 524 -15.21 -18.02 -42.00
CA SER A 524 -16.56 -18.23 -42.51
C SER A 524 -17.36 -16.93 -42.44
N ILE A 525 -17.51 -16.24 -43.57
CA ILE A 525 -18.42 -15.09 -43.69
C ILE A 525 -19.68 -15.57 -44.41
N VAL A 526 -20.79 -15.63 -43.67
CA VAL A 526 -22.04 -16.27 -44.10
C VAL A 526 -23.04 -15.31 -44.74
N GLY A 527 -22.76 -14.00 -44.69
CA GLY A 527 -23.56 -13.02 -45.39
C GLY A 527 -23.01 -11.61 -45.27
N THR A 528 -23.40 -10.79 -46.25
CA THR A 528 -23.12 -9.35 -46.29
C THR A 528 -24.36 -8.59 -46.74
N HIS A 529 -24.53 -7.37 -46.25
CA HIS A 529 -25.54 -6.45 -46.79
C HIS A 529 -25.13 -4.99 -46.52
N HIS A 530 -25.55 -4.06 -47.37
CA HIS A 530 -25.30 -2.63 -47.18
C HIS A 530 -26.19 -2.00 -46.10
N GLY A 531 -25.82 -0.83 -45.60
CA GLY A 531 -26.52 -0.14 -44.50
C GLY A 531 -27.66 0.81 -44.91
N TYR A 532 -27.88 0.99 -46.21
CA TYR A 532 -28.80 2.00 -46.76
C TYR A 532 -30.23 1.47 -46.94
N PHE A 533 -30.88 1.06 -45.85
CA PHE A 533 -32.31 0.72 -45.81
C PHE A 533 -33.06 1.63 -44.83
N LYS A 534 -34.38 1.74 -44.99
CA LYS A 534 -35.25 2.48 -44.06
C LYS A 534 -35.72 1.55 -42.91
N PRO A 535 -35.86 2.06 -41.67
CA PRO A 535 -36.48 1.29 -40.59
C PRO A 535 -37.88 0.81 -40.97
N ASP A 536 -38.23 -0.40 -40.55
CA ASP A 536 -39.50 -1.09 -40.78
C ASP A 536 -39.90 -1.19 -42.27
N SER A 537 -38.92 -1.16 -43.19
CA SER A 537 -39.14 -1.35 -44.62
C SER A 537 -39.07 -2.82 -45.03
N GLU A 538 -39.63 -3.17 -46.19
CA GLU A 538 -39.50 -4.51 -46.78
C GLU A 538 -38.03 -4.93 -46.95
N GLU A 539 -37.14 -3.96 -47.18
CA GLU A 539 -35.71 -4.20 -47.30
C GLU A 539 -35.08 -4.58 -45.96
N GLU A 540 -35.45 -3.91 -44.87
CA GLU A 540 -35.01 -4.31 -43.52
C GLU A 540 -35.50 -5.71 -43.17
N LEU A 541 -36.74 -6.05 -43.51
CA LEU A 541 -37.27 -7.40 -43.30
C LEU A 541 -36.48 -8.46 -44.07
N LYS A 542 -36.07 -8.17 -45.31
CA LYS A 542 -35.18 -9.04 -46.10
C LYS A 542 -33.80 -9.19 -45.45
N VAL A 543 -33.22 -8.11 -44.93
CA VAL A 543 -31.94 -8.17 -44.21
C VAL A 543 -32.04 -9.05 -42.97
N LEU A 544 -33.10 -8.87 -42.17
CA LEU A 544 -33.33 -9.69 -40.97
C LEU A 544 -33.51 -11.16 -41.34
N GLU A 545 -34.22 -11.45 -42.43
CA GLU A 545 -34.39 -12.81 -42.92
C GLU A 545 -33.06 -13.44 -43.38
N MET A 546 -32.21 -12.68 -44.08
CA MET A 546 -30.85 -13.14 -44.42
C MET A 546 -30.02 -13.45 -43.17
N ILE A 547 -30.10 -12.61 -42.13
CA ILE A 547 -29.40 -12.83 -40.86
C ILE A 547 -29.91 -14.11 -40.18
N ARG A 548 -31.22 -14.36 -40.17
CA ARG A 548 -31.79 -15.60 -39.59
C ARG A 548 -31.33 -16.83 -40.35
N GLN A 549 -31.45 -16.83 -41.67
CA GLN A 549 -31.14 -17.99 -42.51
C GLN A 549 -29.66 -18.35 -42.52
N SER A 550 -28.78 -17.35 -42.34
CA SER A 550 -27.33 -17.58 -42.33
C SER A 550 -26.78 -18.03 -40.98
N GLU A 551 -27.56 -17.87 -39.89
CA GLU A 551 -27.21 -18.23 -38.52
C GLU A 551 -25.79 -17.80 -38.12
N PRO A 552 -25.44 -16.50 -38.17
CA PRO A 552 -24.12 -16.05 -37.79
C PRO A 552 -23.93 -16.13 -36.27
N ASP A 553 -22.69 -16.40 -35.86
CA ASP A 553 -22.25 -16.30 -34.46
C ASP A 553 -21.96 -14.85 -34.08
N LEU A 554 -21.51 -14.06 -35.07
CA LEU A 554 -21.10 -12.68 -34.90
C LEU A 554 -21.65 -11.77 -36.00
N LEU A 555 -22.39 -10.73 -35.62
CA LEU A 555 -22.93 -9.70 -36.51
C LEU A 555 -22.20 -8.36 -36.31
N CYS A 556 -21.41 -7.95 -37.31
CA CYS A 556 -20.79 -6.62 -37.33
C CYS A 556 -21.70 -5.61 -38.01
N VAL A 557 -22.15 -4.59 -37.27
CA VAL A 557 -23.08 -3.57 -37.75
C VAL A 557 -22.37 -2.22 -37.93
N ALA A 558 -22.30 -1.75 -39.17
CA ALA A 558 -21.66 -0.53 -39.64
C ALA A 558 -22.68 0.48 -40.18
N LEU A 559 -23.74 0.76 -39.42
CA LEU A 559 -24.79 1.75 -39.78
C LEU A 559 -24.43 3.17 -39.32
N GLY A 560 -23.36 3.32 -38.53
CA GLY A 560 -22.91 4.56 -37.94
C GLY A 560 -23.60 4.84 -36.60
N ALA A 561 -22.86 5.44 -35.67
CA ALA A 561 -23.38 5.79 -34.36
C ALA A 561 -24.17 7.12 -34.38
N PRO A 562 -25.27 7.24 -33.60
CA PRO A 562 -25.83 6.26 -32.66
C PRO A 562 -26.83 5.26 -33.29
N ARG A 563 -27.03 5.30 -34.62
CA ARG A 563 -28.06 4.51 -35.31
C ARG A 563 -27.85 3.01 -35.13
N GLN A 564 -26.61 2.53 -35.23
CA GLN A 564 -26.29 1.12 -35.09
C GLN A 564 -26.60 0.59 -33.68
N GLU A 565 -26.34 1.37 -32.63
CA GLU A 565 -26.61 0.99 -31.25
C GLU A 565 -28.11 0.81 -31.01
N PHE A 566 -28.91 1.78 -31.45
CA PHE A 566 -30.38 1.70 -31.39
C PHE A 566 -30.92 0.53 -32.21
N TRP A 567 -30.42 0.35 -33.43
CA TRP A 567 -30.89 -0.72 -34.31
C TRP A 567 -30.62 -2.10 -33.71
N ILE A 568 -29.39 -2.38 -33.25
CA ILE A 568 -29.05 -3.66 -32.62
C ILE A 568 -29.98 -3.92 -31.44
N ARG A 569 -30.11 -2.94 -30.53
CA ARG A 569 -30.91 -3.11 -29.32
C ARG A 569 -32.38 -3.37 -29.64
N GLN A 570 -32.95 -2.61 -30.57
CA GLN A 570 -34.33 -2.76 -31.00
C GLN A 570 -34.59 -4.15 -31.60
N GLN A 571 -33.67 -4.67 -32.43
CA GLN A 571 -33.84 -5.99 -33.04
C GLN A 571 -33.69 -7.14 -32.03
N ILE A 572 -32.78 -7.00 -31.06
CA ILE A 572 -32.65 -7.96 -29.95
C ILE A 572 -33.93 -7.96 -29.10
N GLU A 573 -34.47 -6.78 -28.74
CA GLU A 573 -35.70 -6.66 -27.95
C GLU A 573 -36.95 -7.16 -28.68
N LYS A 574 -37.03 -6.96 -30.00
CA LYS A 574 -38.09 -7.53 -30.86
C LYS A 574 -37.96 -9.05 -31.03
N GLY A 575 -36.83 -9.66 -30.64
CA GLY A 575 -36.53 -11.07 -30.95
C GLY A 575 -36.39 -11.32 -32.45
N SER A 576 -35.98 -10.31 -33.23
CA SER A 576 -35.91 -10.40 -34.68
C SER A 576 -34.86 -11.38 -35.17
N TYR A 577 -33.84 -11.70 -34.37
CA TYR A 577 -32.83 -12.72 -34.63
C TYR A 577 -32.26 -13.25 -33.31
N SER A 578 -31.46 -14.32 -33.37
CA SER A 578 -30.81 -14.94 -32.20
C SER A 578 -29.29 -15.03 -32.31
N VAL A 579 -28.66 -14.09 -33.05
CA VAL A 579 -27.21 -13.97 -33.18
C VAL A 579 -26.55 -13.80 -31.80
N PRO A 580 -25.61 -14.68 -31.39
CA PRO A 580 -24.98 -14.62 -30.08
C PRO A 580 -24.31 -13.29 -29.75
N VAL A 581 -23.62 -12.67 -30.72
CA VAL A 581 -22.94 -11.38 -30.51
C VAL A 581 -23.19 -10.40 -31.65
N SER A 582 -23.77 -9.25 -31.34
CA SER A 582 -23.92 -8.11 -32.26
C SER A 582 -23.03 -6.94 -31.82
N ILE A 583 -22.17 -6.47 -32.72
CA ILE A 583 -21.18 -5.42 -32.44
C ILE A 583 -21.43 -4.21 -33.34
N GLY A 584 -21.57 -3.03 -32.74
CA GLY A 584 -21.51 -1.77 -33.49
C GLY A 584 -20.07 -1.44 -33.87
N VAL A 585 -19.73 -1.46 -35.16
CA VAL A 585 -18.34 -1.29 -35.64
C VAL A 585 -18.10 0.01 -36.42
N GLY A 586 -19.13 0.83 -36.61
CA GLY A 586 -19.01 2.12 -37.28
C GLY A 586 -18.37 2.00 -38.66
N GLY A 587 -17.44 2.90 -38.98
CA GLY A 587 -16.75 2.90 -40.28
C GLY A 587 -15.64 1.84 -40.44
N SER A 588 -15.60 0.80 -39.60
CA SER A 588 -14.54 -0.21 -39.66
C SER A 588 -14.56 -0.99 -40.97
N LEU A 589 -15.74 -1.31 -41.51
CA LEU A 589 -15.87 -2.00 -42.79
C LEU A 589 -15.32 -1.17 -43.96
N ASP A 590 -15.52 0.16 -43.97
CA ASP A 590 -14.96 1.04 -45.00
C ASP A 590 -13.42 1.04 -45.00
N VAL A 591 -12.81 0.92 -43.81
CA VAL A 591 -11.36 0.85 -43.67
C VAL A 591 -10.84 -0.52 -44.13
N ILE A 592 -11.49 -1.62 -43.74
CA ILE A 592 -11.14 -2.97 -44.16
C ILE A 592 -11.29 -3.13 -45.69
N ALA A 593 -12.38 -2.61 -46.27
CA ALA A 593 -12.60 -2.58 -47.71
C ALA A 593 -11.55 -1.71 -48.44
N GLY A 594 -10.81 -0.85 -47.73
CA GLY A 594 -9.80 0.05 -48.29
C GLY A 594 -10.37 1.30 -48.95
N LYS A 595 -11.66 1.60 -48.78
CA LYS A 595 -12.27 2.87 -49.23
C LYS A 595 -11.78 4.05 -48.41
N VAL A 596 -11.50 3.83 -47.11
CA VAL A 596 -10.97 4.85 -46.21
C VAL A 596 -9.61 4.40 -45.68
N GLN A 597 -8.57 5.20 -45.94
CA GLN A 597 -7.27 4.95 -45.35
C GLN A 597 -7.26 5.29 -43.85
N ARG A 598 -6.73 4.38 -43.02
CA ARG A 598 -6.46 4.66 -41.60
C ARG A 598 -5.40 5.76 -41.44
N ALA A 599 -5.36 6.42 -40.28
CA ALA A 599 -4.33 7.40 -39.98
C ALA A 599 -2.93 6.73 -39.91
N PRO A 600 -1.86 7.43 -40.35
CA PRO A 600 -0.48 6.92 -40.27
C PRO A 600 -0.09 6.44 -38.87
N ALA A 601 0.84 5.48 -38.78
CA ALA A 601 1.26 4.88 -37.50
C ALA A 601 1.72 5.92 -36.46
N TRP A 602 2.42 6.98 -36.88
CA TRP A 602 2.84 8.04 -35.97
C TRP A 602 1.64 8.80 -35.38
N MET A 603 0.62 9.14 -36.19
CA MET A 603 -0.60 9.80 -35.68
C MET A 603 -1.36 8.88 -34.71
N ARG A 604 -1.39 7.57 -34.97
CA ARG A 604 -1.98 6.58 -34.06
C ARG A 604 -1.23 6.53 -32.73
N ARG A 605 0.11 6.52 -32.78
CA ARG A 605 0.99 6.54 -31.60
C ARG A 605 0.83 7.80 -30.75
N PHE A 606 0.55 8.95 -31.38
CA PHE A 606 0.28 10.20 -30.67
C PHE A 606 -1.22 10.44 -30.41
N HIS A 607 -2.09 9.43 -30.61
CA HIS A 607 -3.53 9.54 -30.34
C HIS A 607 -4.27 10.62 -31.18
N LEU A 608 -3.71 11.02 -32.33
CA LEU A 608 -4.19 12.07 -33.23
C LEU A 608 -5.05 11.54 -34.41
N GLU A 609 -5.61 10.34 -34.29
CA GLU A 609 -6.39 9.72 -35.37
C GLU A 609 -7.62 10.54 -35.77
N TRP A 610 -8.23 11.21 -34.79
CA TRP A 610 -9.35 12.12 -35.01
C TRP A 610 -8.95 13.31 -35.89
N LEU A 611 -7.74 13.84 -35.70
CA LEU A 611 -7.22 14.98 -36.46
C LEU A 611 -6.90 14.57 -37.90
N GLY A 612 -6.27 13.40 -38.06
CA GLY A 612 -6.00 12.84 -39.39
C GLY A 612 -7.29 12.61 -40.19
N ARG A 613 -8.39 12.21 -39.52
CA ARG A 613 -9.70 12.04 -40.16
C ARG A 613 -10.38 13.36 -40.48
N LEU A 614 -10.26 14.38 -39.63
CA LEU A 614 -10.77 15.73 -39.91
C LEU A 614 -10.13 16.37 -41.13
N LEU A 615 -8.80 16.26 -41.24
CA LEU A 615 -8.05 16.82 -42.36
C LEU A 615 -8.47 16.21 -43.70
N ARG A 616 -8.88 14.94 -43.70
CA ARG A 616 -9.36 14.22 -44.89
C ARG A 616 -10.85 14.43 -45.18
N GLU A 617 -11.66 14.55 -44.13
CA GLU A 617 -13.10 14.75 -44.22
C GLU A 617 -13.48 16.10 -43.56
N PRO A 618 -13.14 17.25 -44.18
CA PRO A 618 -13.26 18.56 -43.54
C PRO A 618 -14.71 18.89 -43.14
N TRP A 619 -15.72 18.41 -43.88
CA TRP A 619 -17.14 18.60 -43.55
C TRP A 619 -17.55 18.00 -42.19
N ARG A 620 -16.73 17.11 -41.62
CA ARG A 620 -16.98 16.49 -40.31
C ARG A 620 -16.71 17.43 -39.13
N TRP A 621 -16.20 18.63 -39.36
CA TRP A 621 -15.91 19.65 -38.32
C TRP A 621 -17.11 19.89 -37.38
N ARG A 622 -18.35 19.85 -37.90
CA ARG A 622 -19.57 20.01 -37.09
C ARG A 622 -19.71 18.93 -36.03
N ARG A 623 -19.38 17.67 -36.38
CA ARG A 623 -19.39 16.54 -35.44
C ARG A 623 -18.26 16.68 -34.41
N MET A 624 -17.14 17.28 -34.79
CA MET A 624 -16.00 17.48 -33.89
C MET A 624 -16.25 18.48 -32.78
N LEU A 625 -17.28 19.33 -32.88
CA LEU A 625 -17.75 20.18 -31.77
C LEU A 625 -18.24 19.36 -30.57
N ALA A 626 -18.48 18.06 -30.73
CA ALA A 626 -18.71 17.16 -29.60
C ALA A 626 -17.48 17.01 -28.69
N LEU A 627 -16.25 17.08 -29.22
CA LEU A 627 -15.04 16.86 -28.42
C LEU A 627 -14.78 17.98 -27.38
N PRO A 628 -14.84 19.28 -27.73
CA PRO A 628 -14.72 20.34 -26.72
C PRO A 628 -15.84 20.28 -25.67
N ARG A 629 -17.08 19.97 -26.09
CA ARG A 629 -18.23 19.81 -25.17
C ARG A 629 -18.03 18.64 -24.22
N PHE A 630 -17.57 17.50 -24.73
CA PHE A 630 -17.18 16.33 -23.95
C PHE A 630 -16.12 16.68 -22.89
N VAL A 631 -15.04 17.33 -23.30
CA VAL A 631 -13.97 17.77 -22.38
C VAL A 631 -14.54 18.66 -21.27
N LEU A 632 -15.35 19.67 -21.61
CA LEU A 632 -15.98 20.55 -20.62
C LEU A 632 -16.88 19.80 -19.64
N LYS A 633 -17.67 18.82 -20.11
CA LYS A 633 -18.52 17.98 -19.26
C LYS A 633 -17.69 17.13 -18.29
N VAL A 634 -16.61 16.49 -18.77
CA VAL A 634 -15.69 15.69 -17.93
C VAL A 634 -14.97 16.56 -16.90
N LEU A 635 -14.49 17.74 -17.28
CA LEU A 635 -13.86 18.68 -16.36
C LEU A 635 -14.81 19.11 -15.23
N ARG A 636 -16.09 19.34 -15.54
CA ARG A 636 -17.13 19.65 -14.54
C ARG A 636 -17.36 18.48 -13.59
N GLN A 637 -17.49 17.24 -14.11
CA GLN A 637 -17.63 16.04 -13.28
C GLN A 637 -16.45 15.88 -12.31
N GLY A 638 -15.22 16.12 -12.78
CA GLY A 638 -14.03 16.01 -11.93
C GLY A 638 -13.97 17.04 -10.80
N ARG A 639 -14.51 18.26 -11.00
CA ARG A 639 -14.60 19.27 -9.92
C ARG A 639 -15.58 18.88 -8.82
N VAL A 640 -16.76 18.39 -9.20
CA VAL A 640 -17.77 17.92 -8.23
C VAL A 640 -17.20 16.79 -7.37
N ARG A 641 -16.52 15.81 -7.99
CA ARG A 641 -15.85 14.70 -7.28
C ARG A 641 -14.72 15.11 -6.33
N SER A 642 -14.17 16.31 -6.46
CA SER A 642 -13.11 16.81 -5.56
C SER A 642 -13.65 17.65 -4.40
N GLU A 643 -14.93 18.04 -4.47
CA GLU A 643 -15.64 18.80 -3.42
C GLU A 643 -16.44 17.88 -2.48
N GLU A 644 -16.80 16.68 -2.95
CA GLU A 644 -17.28 15.51 -2.16
C GLU A 644 -16.10 14.74 -1.55
#